data_AF-A0A1A2X782-F1
#
_entry.id   AF-A0A1A2X782-F1
#
_cell.length_a   1.000
_cell.length_b   1.000
_cell.length_c   1.000
_cell.angle_alpha   90.00
_cell.angle_beta   90.00
_cell.angle_gamma   90.00
#
_symmetry.space_group_name_H-M   'P 1'
#
loop_
_entity.id
_entity.type
_entity.pdbx_description
1 polymer ?
#
loop_
_entity_poly.entity_id
_entity_poly.type
_entity_poly.pdbx_seq_one_letter_code
_entity_poly.pdbx_strand_id
1 'polypeptide(L)'
;MPRLGRRIVGDVLTVWPFVGRAQELSEIERVLTDGLSSGVVLAGVAGVGKTRLAVEALALAERHGFAAMRATATNTARGIPFGAVATILPISTQSPAVNDRAAMIHRMSQALVERVAPRRPALLVDDAHLLDDATATLVHQLATSGAAFVLLTVRTSEPVPDAVLTLWKDRHAERITVEGLGPESVGEILGAVLGGPVDHGLVRRLVARTRGNALFIRELVLGAVEDGSLRNDEGLWRQVRSIRPSERLVELVQARLSLLSPAQRAVLELLAFGEPLGSELLRMLADPESIDELERRGLIVSEMCDRGLQLRLAHPLYADVVRARTPAIRTVSVARALAEAVEAAFEAENLRRPEDTLRIATWHLECGGGSSSLMLEAAQAARGSYDFDLAARLAEAAVERGAGFPARLLAIQVAALRGRGVEVERNLEQLAAAARTDAERGAVALTRLDNVAFSLAKIDDALRLAEGAEAEIADPMWKDEVRARRASLLLVAPSGGPRAAVAAAAPLLERTTGSAKVWACFTVSCSLTRVGRMHEALHWAHEGAVEHLKLREPIEWHPWIHNYSRGEALAQLGRLREAGALAVEQYELGIEERSVERQAFFAWQLATRVGEQGDVRSAIQRCREARALYEQLGRPFFVRHCLVHLSLALALGGQADDAVETLTGLDAMDLSPQLFAYSGDLLQARAWTAVAQGDIKAARDFLQEGLTLAETTGDLIGQASALHGLARLGQARRAAPRLTALAGEIEGDLVAGRAAHARALARGNPDRLHDVSELFEGMGASLLAAEAAAAEVPIRRRRGEIRKATAARRRADALLQGCDGAVVLAVGGLGNETALTPAELRAAMRAVVGCSNKQIAEEFHLSVRTVEHQLQSAYDKLGISRRDELADVLPAATH
;
A
#
# COMPACT_ATOMS: atom_id res chain seq x y z
N MET A 1 -17.51 -7.04 -24.36
CA MET A 1 -17.83 -8.40 -23.87
C MET A 1 -18.39 -8.36 -22.44
N PRO A 2 -19.72 -8.28 -22.20
CA PRO A 2 -20.23 -8.05 -20.85
C PRO A 2 -20.97 -9.24 -20.19
N ARG A 3 -21.06 -10.42 -20.83
CA ARG A 3 -21.91 -11.53 -20.34
C ARG A 3 -21.16 -12.70 -19.67
N LEU A 4 -19.83 -12.81 -19.83
CA LEU A 4 -19.03 -13.88 -19.21
C LEU A 4 -18.56 -13.55 -17.77
N GLY A 5 -18.52 -12.27 -17.38
CA GLY A 5 -18.10 -11.86 -16.02
C GLY A 5 -19.13 -12.09 -14.91
N ARG A 6 -20.44 -12.13 -15.22
CA ARG A 6 -21.50 -12.26 -14.19
C ARG A 6 -21.56 -13.63 -13.50
N ARG A 7 -21.10 -14.71 -14.16
CA ARG A 7 -21.13 -16.06 -13.58
C ARG A 7 -19.92 -16.35 -12.68
N ILE A 8 -18.74 -15.81 -13.01
CA ILE A 8 -17.52 -15.98 -12.19
C ILE A 8 -17.57 -15.11 -10.93
N VAL A 9 -18.13 -13.89 -11.02
CA VAL A 9 -18.32 -12.99 -9.86
C VAL A 9 -19.34 -13.56 -8.85
N GLY A 10 -20.30 -14.37 -9.30
CA GLY A 10 -21.34 -14.94 -8.43
C GLY A 10 -20.86 -16.06 -7.51
N ASP A 11 -19.97 -16.94 -7.98
CA ASP A 11 -19.50 -18.09 -7.19
C ASP A 11 -18.32 -17.73 -6.27
N VAL A 12 -17.43 -16.82 -6.70
CA VAL A 12 -16.21 -16.44 -5.95
C VAL A 12 -16.51 -15.56 -4.72
N LEU A 13 -17.60 -14.78 -4.72
CA LEU A 13 -17.94 -13.85 -3.63
C LEU A 13 -18.69 -14.48 -2.42
N THR A 14 -19.01 -15.79 -2.47
CA THR A 14 -19.88 -16.41 -1.47
C THR A 14 -19.14 -16.96 -0.24
N VAL A 15 -17.88 -17.40 -0.39
CA VAL A 15 -17.10 -17.99 0.71
C VAL A 15 -15.99 -17.03 1.13
N TRP A 16 -16.18 -16.39 2.28
CA TRP A 16 -15.16 -15.55 2.90
C TRP A 16 -14.23 -16.44 3.75
N PRO A 17 -12.90 -16.38 3.54
CA PRO A 17 -11.96 -17.21 4.29
C PRO A 17 -11.88 -16.77 5.75
N PHE A 18 -11.53 -17.70 6.62
CA PHE A 18 -11.30 -17.42 8.03
C PHE A 18 -9.83 -17.06 8.26
N VAL A 19 -9.56 -15.77 8.48
CA VAL A 19 -8.20 -15.20 8.55
C VAL A 19 -8.14 -14.14 9.64
N GLY A 20 -6.95 -13.91 10.21
CA GLY A 20 -6.71 -12.83 11.17
C GLY A 20 -7.20 -13.06 12.59
N ARG A 21 -7.43 -14.33 12.97
CA ARG A 21 -7.93 -14.73 14.31
C ARG A 21 -7.05 -15.79 14.99
N ALA A 22 -5.78 -15.86 14.59
CA ALA A 22 -4.85 -16.87 15.08
C ALA A 22 -4.55 -16.71 16.57
N GLN A 23 -4.46 -15.46 17.05
CA GLN A 23 -4.23 -15.15 18.46
C GLN A 23 -5.42 -15.61 19.31
N GLU A 24 -6.64 -15.22 18.97
CA GLU A 24 -7.83 -15.60 19.74
C GLU A 24 -8.04 -17.12 19.71
N LEU A 25 -7.78 -17.80 18.59
CA LEU A 25 -7.81 -19.26 18.55
C LEU A 25 -6.74 -19.90 19.44
N SER A 26 -5.53 -19.35 19.49
CA SER A 26 -4.46 -19.85 20.35
C SER A 26 -4.79 -19.67 21.84
N GLU A 27 -5.43 -18.55 22.20
CA GLU A 27 -5.93 -18.31 23.56
C GLU A 27 -7.03 -19.32 23.94
N ILE A 28 -7.97 -19.60 23.03
CA ILE A 28 -9.01 -20.62 23.25
C ILE A 28 -8.40 -22.02 23.36
N GLU A 29 -7.40 -22.35 22.52
CA GLU A 29 -6.69 -23.62 22.58
C GLU A 29 -6.02 -23.82 23.94
N ARG A 30 -5.33 -22.78 24.43
CA ARG A 30 -4.71 -22.78 25.77
C ARG A 30 -5.75 -23.05 26.87
N VAL A 31 -6.92 -22.39 26.80
CA VAL A 31 -7.99 -22.59 27.78
C VAL A 31 -8.56 -24.02 27.72
N LEU A 32 -8.66 -24.61 26.53
CA LEU A 32 -9.09 -25.99 26.34
C LEU A 32 -8.09 -27.00 26.93
N THR A 33 -6.78 -26.74 26.81
CA THR A 33 -5.71 -27.67 27.25
C THR A 33 -5.35 -27.57 28.72
N ASP A 34 -5.32 -26.35 29.28
CA ASP A 34 -4.83 -26.11 30.63
C ASP A 34 -5.83 -26.58 31.71
N GLY A 35 -7.11 -26.70 31.37
CA GLY A 35 -8.18 -27.17 32.26
C GLY A 35 -8.49 -26.24 33.45
N LEU A 36 -7.90 -25.05 33.50
CA LEU A 36 -8.07 -24.06 34.57
C LEU A 36 -9.44 -23.37 34.53
N SER A 37 -10.04 -23.26 33.34
CA SER A 37 -11.36 -22.69 33.11
C SER A 37 -12.22 -23.69 32.33
N SER A 38 -13.52 -23.70 32.57
CA SER A 38 -14.47 -24.60 31.89
C SER A 38 -15.27 -23.89 30.80
N GLY A 39 -14.80 -22.73 30.33
CA GLY A 39 -15.40 -22.04 29.21
C GLY A 39 -14.70 -20.77 28.75
N VAL A 40 -15.21 -20.22 27.66
CA VAL A 40 -14.77 -18.95 27.07
C VAL A 40 -16.00 -18.11 26.72
N VAL A 41 -15.92 -16.82 26.99
CA VAL A 41 -16.91 -15.82 26.58
C VAL A 41 -16.28 -14.86 25.56
N LEU A 42 -16.75 -14.94 24.32
CA LEU A 42 -16.38 -14.05 23.23
C LEU A 42 -17.25 -12.80 23.27
N ALA A 43 -16.68 -11.67 23.68
CA ALA A 43 -17.38 -10.39 23.80
C ALA A 43 -16.95 -9.41 22.70
N GLY A 44 -17.90 -8.74 22.05
CA GLY A 44 -17.55 -7.77 20.99
C GLY A 44 -18.77 -7.17 20.30
N VAL A 45 -18.55 -6.16 19.45
CA VAL A 45 -19.64 -5.47 18.73
C VAL A 45 -20.34 -6.39 17.73
N ALA A 46 -21.57 -6.04 17.33
CA ALA A 46 -22.31 -6.79 16.31
C ALA A 46 -21.56 -6.80 14.97
N GLY A 47 -21.53 -7.96 14.28
CA GLY A 47 -20.90 -8.10 12.96
C GLY A 47 -19.39 -8.33 12.93
N VAL A 48 -18.69 -8.25 14.08
CA VAL A 48 -17.22 -8.38 14.16
C VAL A 48 -16.67 -9.79 13.85
N GLY A 49 -17.53 -10.81 13.85
CA GLY A 49 -17.16 -12.19 13.54
C GLY A 49 -17.19 -13.19 14.70
N LYS A 50 -17.74 -12.81 15.88
CA LYS A 50 -17.82 -13.67 17.07
C LYS A 50 -18.37 -15.07 16.78
N THR A 51 -19.52 -15.16 16.10
CA THR A 51 -20.16 -16.44 15.74
C THR A 51 -19.25 -17.31 14.90
N ARG A 52 -18.50 -16.73 13.94
CA ARG A 52 -17.57 -17.48 13.10
C ARG A 52 -16.39 -17.99 13.91
N LEU A 53 -15.77 -17.14 14.73
CA LEU A 53 -14.70 -17.54 15.66
C LEU A 53 -15.17 -18.65 16.61
N ALA A 54 -16.40 -18.56 17.13
CA ALA A 54 -16.96 -19.55 18.02
C ALA A 54 -17.19 -20.92 17.34
N VAL A 55 -17.55 -20.93 16.06
CA VAL A 55 -17.67 -22.17 15.27
C VAL A 55 -16.30 -22.81 15.02
N GLU A 56 -15.28 -22.03 14.69
CA GLU A 56 -13.90 -22.55 14.54
C GLU A 56 -13.33 -23.05 15.88
N ALA A 57 -13.63 -22.36 16.98
CA ALA A 57 -13.30 -22.79 18.34
C ALA A 57 -14.01 -24.09 18.73
N LEU A 58 -15.26 -24.28 18.31
CA LEU A 58 -16.00 -25.51 18.55
C LEU A 58 -15.38 -26.69 17.77
N ALA A 59 -15.00 -26.47 16.50
CA ALA A 59 -14.27 -27.46 15.71
C ALA A 59 -12.89 -27.78 16.30
N LEU A 60 -12.20 -26.78 16.87
CA LEU A 60 -10.96 -26.97 17.61
C LEU A 60 -11.18 -27.85 18.86
N ALA A 61 -12.25 -27.63 19.62
CA ALA A 61 -12.60 -28.47 20.76
C ALA A 61 -12.90 -29.93 20.35
N GLU A 62 -13.55 -30.16 19.20
CA GLU A 62 -13.74 -31.53 18.67
C GLU A 62 -12.42 -32.24 18.39
N ARG A 63 -11.42 -31.53 17.83
CA ARG A 63 -10.07 -32.08 17.60
C ARG A 63 -9.38 -32.47 18.91
N HIS A 64 -9.69 -31.78 20.01
CA HIS A 64 -9.22 -32.08 21.36
C HIS A 64 -10.11 -33.11 22.11
N GLY A 65 -11.04 -33.77 21.41
CA GLY A 65 -11.78 -34.93 21.93
C GLY A 65 -13.14 -34.60 22.59
N PHE A 66 -13.59 -33.34 22.56
CA PHE A 66 -14.93 -32.97 23.00
C PHE A 66 -16.00 -33.35 21.98
N ALA A 67 -17.25 -33.46 22.41
CA ALA A 67 -18.40 -33.60 21.53
C ALA A 67 -19.08 -32.23 21.34
N ALA A 68 -19.06 -31.69 20.12
CA ALA A 68 -19.64 -30.39 19.86
C ALA A 68 -21.17 -30.38 19.95
N MET A 69 -21.69 -29.35 20.60
CA MET A 69 -23.10 -29.00 20.63
C MET A 69 -23.24 -27.51 20.35
N ARG A 70 -24.31 -27.12 19.64
CA ARG A 70 -24.58 -25.72 19.31
C ARG A 70 -26.02 -25.35 19.65
N ALA A 71 -26.17 -24.21 20.29
CA ALA A 71 -27.41 -23.53 20.63
C ALA A 71 -27.33 -22.07 20.17
N THR A 72 -28.46 -21.49 19.80
CA THR A 72 -28.55 -20.08 19.39
C THR A 72 -29.66 -19.42 20.21
N ALA A 73 -29.31 -18.38 20.96
CA ALA A 73 -30.28 -17.57 21.67
C ALA A 73 -30.87 -16.52 20.72
N THR A 74 -32.20 -16.38 20.74
CA THR A 74 -32.92 -15.40 19.93
C THR A 74 -33.92 -14.64 20.79
N ASN A 75 -34.25 -13.41 20.39
CA ASN A 75 -35.19 -12.58 21.16
C ASN A 75 -36.59 -13.22 21.24
N THR A 76 -36.99 -13.98 20.22
CA THR A 76 -38.25 -14.73 20.21
C THR A 76 -38.24 -15.92 21.18
N ALA A 77 -37.09 -16.59 21.34
CA ALA A 77 -36.95 -17.73 22.26
C ALA A 77 -36.76 -17.32 23.72
N ARG A 78 -36.40 -16.06 24.01
CA ARG A 78 -36.14 -15.55 25.37
C ARG A 78 -37.33 -15.70 26.33
N GLY A 79 -38.56 -15.71 25.81
CA GLY A 79 -39.78 -15.92 26.60
C GLY A 79 -40.11 -17.39 26.88
N ILE A 80 -39.38 -18.34 26.29
CA ILE A 80 -39.63 -19.78 26.40
C ILE A 80 -38.54 -20.38 27.32
N PRO A 81 -38.90 -20.96 28.48
CA PRO A 81 -37.91 -21.63 29.33
C PRO A 81 -37.15 -22.70 28.57
N PHE A 82 -35.82 -22.68 28.63
CA PHE A 82 -34.94 -23.59 27.87
C PHE A 82 -35.00 -23.42 26.34
N GLY A 83 -35.55 -22.31 25.85
CA GLY A 83 -35.83 -22.10 24.43
C GLY A 83 -34.59 -22.18 23.52
N ALA A 84 -33.43 -21.69 23.99
CA ALA A 84 -32.20 -21.71 23.20
C ALA A 84 -31.59 -23.12 23.04
N VAL A 85 -31.86 -24.03 23.98
CA VAL A 85 -31.31 -25.40 24.02
C VAL A 85 -32.36 -26.47 23.74
N ALA A 86 -33.60 -26.09 23.43
CA ALA A 86 -34.71 -27.02 23.23
C ALA A 86 -34.43 -28.07 22.13
N THR A 87 -33.65 -27.74 21.11
CA THR A 87 -33.31 -28.65 19.99
C THR A 87 -32.24 -29.69 20.33
N ILE A 88 -31.43 -29.46 21.37
CA ILE A 88 -30.35 -30.36 21.80
C ILE A 88 -30.75 -31.23 23.00
N LEU A 89 -31.82 -30.86 23.69
CA LEU A 89 -32.37 -31.61 24.82
C LEU A 89 -33.21 -32.80 24.33
N PRO A 90 -33.18 -33.95 25.03
CA PRO A 90 -34.05 -35.07 24.72
C PRO A 90 -35.53 -34.69 24.93
N ILE A 91 -36.40 -35.12 24.02
CA ILE A 91 -37.86 -34.99 24.16
C ILE A 91 -38.28 -35.91 25.32
N SER A 92 -38.39 -35.36 26.53
CA SER A 92 -38.93 -36.10 27.67
C SER A 92 -40.45 -36.13 27.60
N THR A 93 -41.03 -37.33 27.56
CA THR A 93 -42.47 -37.61 27.58
C THR A 93 -43.06 -37.60 29.00
N GLN A 94 -42.25 -37.36 30.03
CA GLN A 94 -42.72 -37.29 31.42
C GLN A 94 -42.80 -35.83 31.88
N SER A 95 -44.02 -35.34 32.05
CA SER A 95 -44.33 -34.04 32.64
C SER A 95 -44.08 -34.08 34.15
N PRO A 96 -43.12 -33.32 34.73
CA PRO A 96 -42.95 -33.25 36.17
C PRO A 96 -43.87 -32.19 36.78
N ALA A 97 -44.25 -32.41 38.04
CA ALA A 97 -44.93 -31.41 38.85
C ALA A 97 -44.13 -30.07 38.89
N VAL A 98 -44.86 -28.97 38.79
CA VAL A 98 -44.44 -27.58 38.49
C VAL A 98 -43.41 -26.95 39.45
N ASN A 99 -42.98 -27.64 40.52
CA ASN A 99 -42.39 -26.97 41.69
C ASN A 99 -40.91 -27.22 42.01
N ASP A 100 -40.10 -27.84 41.14
CA ASP A 100 -38.65 -27.93 41.40
C ASP A 100 -37.79 -27.60 40.17
N ARG A 101 -37.55 -26.30 39.98
CA ARG A 101 -36.68 -25.77 38.92
C ARG A 101 -35.23 -26.28 39.06
N ALA A 102 -34.73 -26.47 40.28
CA ALA A 102 -33.38 -26.93 40.51
C ALA A 102 -33.22 -28.40 40.08
N ALA A 103 -34.19 -29.26 40.44
CA ALA A 103 -34.21 -30.64 39.96
C ALA A 103 -34.35 -30.74 38.43
N MET A 104 -35.06 -29.80 37.80
CA MET A 104 -35.17 -29.75 36.33
C MET A 104 -33.84 -29.40 35.67
N ILE A 105 -33.13 -28.37 36.15
CA ILE A 105 -31.82 -27.98 35.63
C ILE A 105 -30.80 -29.10 35.82
N HIS A 106 -30.78 -29.76 37.00
CA HIS A 106 -29.88 -30.89 37.26
C HIS A 106 -30.13 -32.07 36.31
N ARG A 107 -31.39 -32.45 36.10
CA ARG A 107 -31.75 -33.50 35.12
C ARG A 107 -31.34 -33.15 33.70
N MET A 108 -31.54 -31.90 33.28
CA MET A 108 -31.13 -31.43 31.96
C MET A 108 -29.61 -31.44 31.78
N SER A 109 -28.87 -31.03 32.81
CA SER A 109 -27.41 -31.09 32.84
C SER A 109 -26.91 -32.54 32.66
N GLN A 110 -27.48 -33.50 33.39
CA GLN A 110 -27.11 -34.91 33.25
C GLN A 110 -27.46 -35.45 31.87
N ALA A 111 -28.66 -35.17 31.37
CA ALA A 111 -29.11 -35.62 30.06
C ALA A 111 -28.20 -35.12 28.91
N LEU A 112 -27.69 -33.89 28.99
CA LEU A 112 -26.74 -33.34 28.01
C LEU A 112 -25.40 -34.09 28.05
N VAL A 113 -24.89 -34.41 29.24
CA VAL A 113 -23.62 -35.13 29.41
C VAL A 113 -23.75 -36.59 28.96
N GLU A 114 -24.80 -37.28 29.38
CA GLU A 114 -25.05 -38.69 29.02
C GLU A 114 -25.22 -38.89 27.52
N ARG A 115 -25.82 -37.91 26.82
CA ARG A 115 -26.05 -37.96 25.36
C ARG A 115 -24.76 -38.11 24.55
N VAL A 116 -23.64 -37.61 25.05
CA VAL A 116 -22.36 -37.63 24.33
C VAL A 116 -21.28 -38.46 25.02
N ALA A 117 -21.62 -39.16 26.10
CA ALA A 117 -20.72 -40.08 26.77
C ALA A 117 -20.19 -41.15 25.78
N PRO A 118 -18.90 -41.55 25.87
CA PRO A 118 -17.93 -41.20 26.91
C PRO A 118 -17.20 -39.86 26.71
N ARG A 119 -17.52 -39.07 25.68
CA ARG A 119 -16.89 -37.76 25.44
C ARG A 119 -17.51 -36.67 26.31
N ARG A 120 -16.72 -35.65 26.66
CA ARG A 120 -17.22 -34.44 27.34
C ARG A 120 -17.86 -33.48 26.34
N PRO A 121 -19.03 -32.88 26.63
CA PRO A 121 -19.65 -31.90 25.75
C PRO A 121 -18.87 -30.58 25.68
N ALA A 122 -18.76 -30.02 24.48
CA ALA A 122 -18.42 -28.62 24.25
C ALA A 122 -19.67 -27.89 23.73
N LEU A 123 -20.26 -27.01 24.54
CA LEU A 123 -21.52 -26.32 24.25
C LEU A 123 -21.26 -24.88 23.78
N LEU A 124 -21.48 -24.63 22.50
CA LEU A 124 -21.53 -23.29 21.93
C LEU A 124 -22.93 -22.68 22.08
N VAL A 125 -23.04 -21.54 22.76
CA VAL A 125 -24.27 -20.73 22.82
C VAL A 125 -24.02 -19.37 22.17
N ASP A 126 -24.65 -19.16 21.02
CA ASP A 126 -24.55 -17.91 20.27
C ASP A 126 -25.56 -16.86 20.78
N ASP A 127 -25.12 -15.60 20.85
CA ASP A 127 -25.84 -14.44 21.35
C ASP A 127 -26.41 -14.62 22.79
N ALA A 128 -25.59 -15.12 23.72
CA ALA A 128 -25.96 -15.51 25.10
C ALA A 128 -26.58 -14.38 25.97
N HIS A 129 -26.47 -13.12 25.56
CA HIS A 129 -27.19 -11.99 26.16
C HIS A 129 -28.72 -12.07 25.97
N LEU A 130 -29.20 -12.87 25.02
CA LEU A 130 -30.62 -13.13 24.76
C LEU A 130 -31.15 -14.39 25.47
N LEU A 131 -30.35 -15.04 26.32
CA LEU A 131 -30.80 -16.23 27.05
C LEU A 131 -31.93 -15.90 28.03
N ASP A 132 -32.82 -16.86 28.21
CA ASP A 132 -33.74 -16.91 29.33
C ASP A 132 -33.01 -17.31 30.62
N ASP A 133 -33.56 -16.92 31.77
CA ASP A 133 -32.93 -17.14 33.08
C ASP A 133 -32.67 -18.63 33.38
N ALA A 134 -33.56 -19.52 32.90
CA ALA A 134 -33.42 -20.96 33.13
C ALA A 134 -32.28 -21.56 32.30
N THR A 135 -32.17 -21.21 31.01
CA THR A 135 -31.01 -21.62 30.19
C THR A 135 -29.71 -21.02 30.69
N ALA A 136 -29.70 -19.74 31.09
CA ALA A 136 -28.52 -19.09 31.62
C ALA A 136 -28.00 -19.79 32.90
N THR A 137 -28.91 -20.21 33.78
CA THR A 137 -28.58 -20.97 35.00
C THR A 137 -28.04 -22.37 34.67
N LEU A 138 -28.61 -23.05 33.66
CA LEU A 138 -28.11 -24.35 33.18
C LEU A 138 -26.68 -24.25 32.63
N VAL A 139 -26.41 -23.26 31.79
CA VAL A 139 -25.08 -22.99 31.23
C VAL A 139 -24.09 -22.68 32.35
N HIS A 140 -24.50 -21.89 33.35
CA HIS A 140 -23.68 -21.60 34.52
C HIS A 140 -23.31 -22.88 35.28
N GLN A 141 -24.29 -23.74 35.59
CA GLN A 141 -24.04 -24.99 36.31
C GLN A 141 -23.13 -25.95 35.54
N LEU A 142 -23.28 -26.06 34.22
CA LEU A 142 -22.46 -26.92 33.37
C LEU A 142 -20.98 -26.51 33.37
N ALA A 143 -20.71 -25.19 33.36
CA ALA A 143 -19.35 -24.67 33.41
C ALA A 143 -18.76 -24.78 34.83
N THR A 144 -19.48 -24.38 35.87
CA THR A 144 -18.99 -24.39 37.26
C THR A 144 -18.68 -25.81 37.76
N SER A 145 -19.44 -26.81 37.31
CA SER A 145 -19.20 -28.23 37.64
C SER A 145 -18.11 -28.90 36.79
N GLY A 146 -17.60 -28.21 35.75
CA GLY A 146 -16.69 -28.80 34.76
C GLY A 146 -17.33 -29.90 33.90
N ALA A 147 -18.65 -30.07 33.95
CA ALA A 147 -19.39 -31.09 33.21
C ALA A 147 -19.38 -30.84 31.70
N ALA A 148 -19.29 -29.58 31.26
CA ALA A 148 -19.14 -29.19 29.87
C ALA A 148 -18.10 -28.07 29.72
N PHE A 149 -17.50 -27.99 28.54
CA PHE A 149 -16.79 -26.78 28.12
C PHE A 149 -17.76 -25.82 27.44
N VAL A 150 -17.93 -24.61 27.95
CA VAL A 150 -18.91 -23.65 27.38
C VAL A 150 -18.25 -22.58 26.52
N LEU A 151 -18.75 -22.37 25.31
CA LEU A 151 -18.35 -21.30 24.40
C LEU A 151 -19.53 -20.33 24.26
N LEU A 152 -19.43 -19.11 24.77
CA LEU A 152 -20.53 -18.13 24.74
C LEU A 152 -20.16 -16.94 23.87
N THR A 153 -21.09 -16.42 23.07
CA THR A 153 -20.90 -15.13 22.39
C THR A 153 -21.82 -14.07 22.99
N VAL A 154 -21.29 -12.86 23.26
CA VAL A 154 -22.05 -11.75 23.86
C VAL A 154 -21.76 -10.43 23.14
N ARG A 155 -22.73 -9.51 23.17
CA ARG A 155 -22.59 -8.15 22.65
C ARG A 155 -22.21 -7.21 23.79
N THR A 156 -21.14 -6.44 23.61
CA THR A 156 -20.61 -5.55 24.66
C THR A 156 -21.57 -4.42 25.03
N SER A 157 -22.46 -4.02 24.12
CA SER A 157 -23.41 -2.91 24.31
C SER A 157 -24.75 -3.33 24.92
N GLU A 158 -24.95 -4.62 25.19
CA GLU A 158 -26.22 -5.17 25.67
C GLU A 158 -26.07 -5.69 27.11
N PRO A 159 -27.11 -5.54 27.96
CA PRO A 159 -27.12 -6.18 29.26
C PRO A 159 -27.14 -7.71 29.08
N VAL A 160 -26.39 -8.40 29.94
CA VAL A 160 -26.25 -9.86 29.95
C VAL A 160 -26.88 -10.42 31.23
N PRO A 161 -27.46 -11.64 31.20
CA PRO A 161 -28.00 -12.28 32.40
C PRO A 161 -26.93 -12.47 33.49
N ASP A 162 -27.33 -12.35 34.76
CA ASP A 162 -26.41 -12.45 35.91
C ASP A 162 -25.65 -13.77 35.95
N ALA A 163 -26.29 -14.89 35.60
CA ALA A 163 -25.66 -16.21 35.57
C ALA A 163 -24.54 -16.32 34.52
N VAL A 164 -24.62 -15.54 33.43
CA VAL A 164 -23.57 -15.44 32.41
C VAL A 164 -22.46 -14.49 32.86
N LEU A 165 -22.83 -13.39 33.53
CA LEU A 165 -21.88 -12.44 34.14
C LEU A 165 -20.97 -13.08 35.19
N THR A 166 -21.53 -13.94 36.06
CA THR A 166 -20.77 -14.61 37.13
C THR A 166 -19.72 -15.57 36.58
N LEU A 167 -19.93 -16.18 35.41
CA LEU A 167 -18.99 -17.13 34.82
C LEU A 167 -17.60 -16.55 34.63
N TRP A 168 -17.47 -15.32 34.13
CA TRP A 168 -16.15 -14.70 33.99
C TRP A 168 -15.72 -13.89 35.21
N LYS A 169 -16.64 -13.42 36.05
CA LYS A 169 -16.28 -12.77 37.32
C LYS A 169 -15.60 -13.76 38.28
N ASP A 170 -16.11 -14.98 38.34
CA ASP A 170 -15.63 -16.04 39.25
C ASP A 170 -14.58 -16.95 38.59
N ARG A 171 -14.06 -16.55 37.42
CA ARG A 171 -13.04 -17.27 36.62
C ARG A 171 -13.43 -18.69 36.18
N HIS A 172 -14.72 -19.01 36.08
CA HIS A 172 -15.19 -20.25 35.46
C HIS A 172 -15.12 -20.23 33.93
N ALA A 173 -15.17 -19.04 33.32
CA ALA A 173 -14.95 -18.81 31.90
C ALA A 173 -14.01 -17.63 31.65
N GLU A 174 -13.11 -17.76 30.68
CA GLU A 174 -12.21 -16.67 30.27
C GLU A 174 -12.91 -15.73 29.28
N ARG A 175 -12.85 -14.42 29.52
CA ARG A 175 -13.48 -13.42 28.64
C ARG A 175 -12.46 -12.91 27.61
N ILE A 176 -12.69 -13.23 26.34
CA ILE A 176 -11.88 -12.76 25.21
C ILE A 176 -12.65 -11.65 24.48
N THR A 177 -12.03 -10.49 24.32
CA THR A 177 -12.61 -9.37 23.59
C THR A 177 -12.27 -9.49 22.10
N VAL A 178 -13.27 -9.60 21.25
CA VAL A 178 -13.13 -9.72 19.81
C VAL A 178 -13.20 -8.34 19.17
N GLU A 179 -12.05 -7.84 18.76
CA GLU A 179 -11.90 -6.54 18.09
C GLU A 179 -12.09 -6.63 16.57
N GLY A 180 -12.18 -5.48 15.90
CA GLY A 180 -12.22 -5.42 14.44
C GLY A 180 -10.94 -5.97 13.80
N LEU A 181 -11.07 -6.49 12.58
CA LEU A 181 -9.92 -6.98 11.81
C LEU A 181 -8.96 -5.85 11.44
N GLY A 182 -7.66 -6.10 11.62
CA GLY A 182 -6.61 -5.17 11.22
C GLY A 182 -6.40 -5.12 9.70
N PRO A 183 -5.66 -4.13 9.19
CA PRO A 183 -5.42 -3.95 7.76
C PRO A 183 -4.83 -5.18 7.06
N GLU A 184 -3.88 -5.88 7.68
CA GLU A 184 -3.25 -7.08 7.11
C GLU A 184 -4.27 -8.19 6.86
N SER A 185 -5.03 -8.56 7.90
CA SER A 185 -6.07 -9.59 7.80
C SER A 185 -7.17 -9.21 6.81
N VAL A 186 -7.53 -7.93 6.72
CA VAL A 186 -8.49 -7.45 5.71
C VAL A 186 -7.88 -7.57 4.31
N GLY A 187 -6.61 -7.22 4.11
CA GLY A 187 -5.92 -7.38 2.84
C GLY A 187 -5.90 -8.84 2.37
N GLU A 188 -5.59 -9.78 3.26
CA GLU A 188 -5.60 -11.22 2.99
C GLU A 188 -7.00 -11.74 2.62
N ILE A 189 -8.02 -11.36 3.39
CA ILE A 189 -9.41 -11.73 3.12
C ILE A 189 -9.84 -11.20 1.75
N LEU A 190 -9.58 -9.93 1.47
CA LEU A 190 -9.99 -9.32 0.21
C LEU A 190 -9.19 -9.89 -0.97
N GLY A 191 -7.90 -10.18 -0.80
CA GLY A 191 -7.07 -10.81 -1.82
C GLY A 191 -7.63 -12.18 -2.24
N ALA A 192 -8.02 -12.98 -1.25
CA ALA A 192 -8.64 -14.29 -1.48
C ALA A 192 -10.05 -14.18 -2.07
N VAL A 193 -10.90 -13.29 -1.56
CA VAL A 193 -12.30 -13.12 -2.02
C VAL A 193 -12.39 -12.49 -3.40
N LEU A 194 -11.46 -11.61 -3.77
CA LEU A 194 -11.45 -10.93 -5.06
C LEU A 194 -10.60 -11.65 -6.10
N GLY A 195 -9.83 -12.69 -5.71
CA GLY A 195 -9.01 -13.48 -6.62
C GLY A 195 -7.78 -12.74 -7.15
N GLY A 196 -7.24 -11.80 -6.39
CA GLY A 196 -6.05 -11.02 -6.76
C GLY A 196 -5.69 -9.98 -5.71
N PRO A 197 -4.45 -9.44 -5.72
CA PRO A 197 -4.02 -8.45 -4.75
C PRO A 197 -4.92 -7.21 -4.76
N VAL A 198 -5.00 -6.53 -3.62
CA VAL A 198 -5.85 -5.35 -3.41
C VAL A 198 -4.97 -4.17 -3.04
N ASP A 199 -5.28 -3.00 -3.59
CA ASP A 199 -4.61 -1.75 -3.23
C ASP A 199 -4.60 -1.54 -1.70
N HIS A 200 -3.41 -1.33 -1.11
CA HIS A 200 -3.27 -1.14 0.34
C HIS A 200 -3.98 0.13 0.81
N GLY A 201 -4.02 1.18 0.00
CA GLY A 201 -4.77 2.39 0.29
C GLY A 201 -6.26 2.10 0.46
N LEU A 202 -6.83 1.30 -0.44
CA LEU A 202 -8.21 0.80 -0.32
C LEU A 202 -8.43 -0.02 0.95
N VAL A 203 -7.54 -0.95 1.28
CA VAL A 203 -7.65 -1.77 2.49
C VAL A 203 -7.71 -0.88 3.74
N ARG A 204 -6.79 0.08 3.89
CA ARG A 204 -6.80 1.03 5.00
C ARG A 204 -8.06 1.90 5.02
N ARG A 205 -8.54 2.39 3.87
CA ARG A 205 -9.81 3.16 3.78
C ARG A 205 -11.01 2.33 4.23
N LEU A 206 -11.08 1.06 3.84
CA LEU A 206 -12.14 0.14 4.27
C LEU A 206 -12.05 -0.12 5.78
N VAL A 207 -10.85 -0.41 6.31
CA VAL A 207 -10.65 -0.63 7.75
C VAL A 207 -11.02 0.63 8.54
N ALA A 208 -10.63 1.82 8.09
CA ALA A 208 -10.97 3.09 8.75
C ALA A 208 -12.49 3.36 8.76
N ARG A 209 -13.19 3.14 7.63
CA ARG A 209 -14.66 3.31 7.55
C ARG A 209 -15.41 2.28 8.38
N THR A 210 -14.95 1.03 8.40
CA THR A 210 -15.65 -0.10 9.02
C THR A 210 -15.17 -0.43 10.43
N ARG A 211 -14.08 0.19 10.89
CA ARG A 211 -13.31 -0.20 12.08
C ARG A 211 -13.01 -1.69 12.13
N GLY A 212 -12.67 -2.29 10.99
CA GLY A 212 -12.39 -3.72 10.87
C GLY A 212 -13.61 -4.63 11.04
N ASN A 213 -14.84 -4.10 11.03
CA ASN A 213 -16.04 -4.90 11.20
C ASN A 213 -16.28 -5.77 9.95
N ALA A 214 -16.07 -7.07 10.07
CA ALA A 214 -16.14 -8.03 8.96
C ALA A 214 -17.47 -7.97 8.18
N LEU A 215 -18.60 -7.81 8.86
CA LEU A 215 -19.91 -7.66 8.21
C LEU A 215 -19.97 -6.41 7.32
N PHE A 216 -19.49 -5.27 7.83
CA PHE A 216 -19.51 -4.02 7.07
C PHE A 216 -18.53 -4.04 5.90
N ILE A 217 -17.34 -4.62 6.08
CA ILE A 217 -16.37 -4.81 4.99
C ILE A 217 -17.01 -5.64 3.88
N ARG A 218 -17.67 -6.75 4.24
CA ARG A 218 -18.36 -7.62 3.30
C ARG A 218 -19.43 -6.88 2.50
N GLU A 219 -20.35 -6.19 3.16
CA GLU A 219 -21.44 -5.51 2.45
C GLU A 219 -20.96 -4.33 1.59
N LEU A 220 -19.92 -3.61 2.02
CA LEU A 220 -19.32 -2.54 1.20
C LEU A 220 -18.60 -3.07 -0.03
N VAL A 221 -17.83 -4.15 0.11
CA VAL A 221 -17.08 -4.73 -1.01
C VAL A 221 -18.01 -5.38 -2.02
N LEU A 222 -19.02 -6.13 -1.55
CA LEU A 222 -20.04 -6.70 -2.42
C LEU A 222 -20.77 -5.61 -3.23
N GLY A 223 -21.24 -4.55 -2.56
CA GLY A 223 -21.89 -3.42 -3.23
C GLY A 223 -20.98 -2.70 -4.23
N ALA A 224 -19.71 -2.48 -3.86
CA ALA A 224 -18.74 -1.81 -4.72
C ALA A 224 -18.34 -2.62 -5.96
N VAL A 225 -18.32 -3.95 -5.87
CA VAL A 225 -18.08 -4.82 -7.04
C VAL A 225 -19.31 -4.84 -7.93
N GLU A 226 -20.51 -4.93 -7.36
CA GLU A 226 -21.78 -4.94 -8.10
C GLU A 226 -22.03 -3.63 -8.88
N ASP A 227 -21.74 -2.47 -8.28
CA ASP A 227 -21.91 -1.16 -8.92
C ASP A 227 -20.69 -0.70 -9.76
N GLY A 228 -19.62 -1.50 -9.74
CA GLY A 228 -18.38 -1.27 -10.47
C GLY A 228 -17.52 -0.11 -9.94
N SER A 229 -17.74 0.31 -8.69
CA SER A 229 -16.86 1.23 -7.95
C SER A 229 -15.53 0.58 -7.58
N LEU A 230 -15.50 -0.75 -7.47
CA LEU A 230 -14.30 -1.55 -7.32
C LEU A 230 -14.06 -2.37 -8.60
N ARG A 231 -12.84 -2.30 -9.16
CA ARG A 231 -12.48 -3.03 -10.39
C ARG A 231 -11.08 -3.64 -10.30
N ASN A 232 -10.89 -4.75 -10.99
CA ASN A 232 -9.56 -5.31 -11.24
C ASN A 232 -8.93 -4.57 -12.43
N ASP A 233 -7.77 -3.97 -12.19
CA ASP A 233 -7.00 -3.21 -13.17
C ASP A 233 -5.58 -3.80 -13.24
N GLU A 234 -5.32 -4.53 -14.33
CA GLU A 234 -4.09 -5.31 -14.55
C GLU A 234 -3.65 -6.17 -13.35
N GLY A 235 -4.60 -6.88 -12.75
CA GLY A 235 -4.33 -7.81 -11.66
C GLY A 235 -4.35 -7.17 -10.27
N LEU A 236 -4.50 -5.85 -10.13
CA LEU A 236 -4.69 -5.18 -8.83
C LEU A 236 -6.13 -4.67 -8.68
N TRP A 237 -6.80 -5.03 -7.59
CA TRP A 237 -8.14 -4.51 -7.28
C TRP A 237 -8.07 -3.10 -6.69
N ARG A 238 -8.78 -2.16 -7.33
CA ARG A 238 -8.75 -0.74 -6.99
C ARG A 238 -10.13 -0.10 -6.95
N GLN A 239 -10.18 0.99 -6.20
CA GLN A 239 -11.34 1.87 -6.14
C GLN A 239 -11.33 2.85 -7.32
N VAL A 240 -12.29 2.72 -8.22
CA VAL A 240 -12.47 3.61 -9.38
C VAL A 240 -13.47 4.73 -9.08
N ARG A 241 -14.37 4.52 -8.12
CA ARG A 241 -15.39 5.50 -7.69
C ARG A 241 -15.57 5.47 -6.18
N SER A 242 -16.15 6.53 -5.62
CA SER A 242 -16.49 6.56 -4.19
C SER A 242 -17.41 5.40 -3.82
N ILE A 243 -16.98 4.54 -2.88
CA ILE A 243 -17.75 3.38 -2.44
C ILE A 243 -18.92 3.87 -1.58
N ARG A 244 -20.14 3.67 -2.08
CA ARG A 244 -21.36 4.01 -1.35
C ARG A 244 -21.81 2.84 -0.47
N PRO A 245 -22.50 3.11 0.66
CA PRO A 245 -23.19 2.06 1.39
C PRO A 245 -24.19 1.33 0.47
N SER A 246 -24.16 0.01 0.45
CA SER A 246 -25.16 -0.80 -0.26
C SER A 246 -26.54 -0.66 0.40
N GLU A 247 -27.63 -0.94 -0.33
CA GLU A 247 -28.98 -0.90 0.25
C GLU A 247 -29.11 -1.83 1.46
N ARG A 248 -28.50 -3.02 1.41
CA ARG A 248 -28.44 -3.97 2.54
C ARG A 248 -27.75 -3.38 3.77
N LEU A 249 -26.61 -2.70 3.58
CA LEU A 249 -25.91 -2.04 4.68
C LEU A 249 -26.74 -0.90 5.27
N VAL A 250 -27.42 -0.14 4.41
CA VAL A 250 -28.35 0.92 4.82
C VAL A 250 -29.49 0.33 5.66
N GLU A 251 -30.12 -0.77 5.24
CA GLU A 251 -31.17 -1.47 5.99
C GLU A 251 -30.68 -1.97 7.36
N LEU A 252 -29.48 -2.58 7.41
CA LEU A 252 -28.87 -3.07 8.65
C LEU A 252 -28.63 -1.94 9.66
N VAL A 253 -28.09 -0.81 9.21
CA VAL A 253 -27.86 0.36 10.06
C VAL A 253 -29.19 1.02 10.43
N GLN A 254 -30.15 1.10 9.51
CA GLN A 254 -31.48 1.66 9.77
C GLN A 254 -32.26 0.89 10.82
N ALA A 255 -32.20 -0.45 10.82
CA ALA A 255 -32.82 -1.25 11.86
C ALA A 255 -32.35 -0.80 13.25
N ARG A 256 -31.08 -0.42 13.39
CA ARG A 256 -30.49 0.12 14.63
C ARG A 256 -30.88 1.57 14.94
N LEU A 257 -31.13 2.38 13.90
CA LEU A 257 -31.54 3.79 14.02
C LEU A 257 -33.08 3.99 14.02
N SER A 258 -33.86 2.92 13.94
CA SER A 258 -35.31 2.95 13.70
C SER A 258 -36.12 3.56 14.85
N LEU A 259 -35.62 3.45 16.09
CA LEU A 259 -36.27 3.91 17.33
C LEU A 259 -35.85 5.32 17.74
N LEU A 260 -35.60 6.23 16.79
CA LEU A 260 -35.14 7.60 17.07
C LEU A 260 -36.25 8.62 16.86
N SER A 261 -36.35 9.59 17.77
CA SER A 261 -37.24 10.74 17.62
C SER A 261 -36.76 11.67 16.49
N PRO A 262 -37.62 12.57 15.96
CA PRO A 262 -37.19 13.58 14.99
C PRO A 262 -36.06 14.48 15.50
N ALA A 263 -36.08 14.85 16.78
CA ALA A 263 -35.03 15.66 17.42
C ALA A 263 -33.70 14.90 17.47
N GLN A 264 -33.72 13.63 17.89
CA GLN A 264 -32.54 12.77 17.90
C GLN A 264 -31.97 12.56 16.48
N ARG A 265 -32.85 12.40 15.47
CA ARG A 265 -32.41 12.30 14.07
C ARG A 265 -31.74 13.58 13.60
N ALA A 266 -32.23 14.75 13.99
CA ALA A 266 -31.60 16.03 13.64
C ALA A 266 -30.18 16.17 14.23
N VAL A 267 -29.94 15.69 15.47
CA VAL A 267 -28.57 15.64 16.04
C VAL A 267 -27.65 14.75 15.21
N LEU A 268 -28.12 13.56 14.81
CA LEU A 268 -27.33 12.67 13.95
C LEU A 268 -27.06 13.28 12.58
N GLU A 269 -28.00 14.04 12.00
CA GLU A 269 -27.80 14.78 10.75
C GLU A 269 -26.70 15.85 10.93
N LEU A 270 -26.77 16.66 11.99
CA LEU A 270 -25.76 17.68 12.28
C LEU A 270 -24.36 17.05 12.42
N LEU A 271 -24.23 15.96 13.19
CA LEU A 271 -22.96 15.25 13.33
C LEU A 271 -22.55 14.55 12.03
N ALA A 272 -23.47 13.99 11.26
CA ALA A 272 -23.12 13.37 9.99
C ALA A 272 -22.52 14.39 9.01
N PHE A 273 -23.00 15.63 8.96
CA PHE A 273 -22.46 16.66 8.04
C PHE A 273 -21.38 17.55 8.66
N GLY A 274 -21.18 17.48 9.97
CA GLY A 274 -20.31 18.39 10.68
C GLY A 274 -19.32 17.78 11.67
N GLU A 275 -19.30 16.47 11.92
CA GLU A 275 -18.38 15.89 12.91
C GLU A 275 -16.89 16.11 12.59
N PRO A 276 -16.02 16.31 13.60
CA PRO A 276 -16.36 16.52 15.01
C PRO A 276 -16.99 17.90 15.27
N LEU A 277 -17.97 17.95 16.18
CA LEU A 277 -18.60 19.19 16.64
C LEU A 277 -18.34 19.39 18.13
N GLY A 278 -17.96 20.62 18.53
CA GLY A 278 -17.82 20.97 19.93
C GLY A 278 -19.17 20.92 20.65
N SER A 279 -19.15 20.53 21.93
CA SER A 279 -20.35 20.44 22.77
C SER A 279 -21.19 21.72 22.79
N GLU A 280 -20.56 22.89 22.92
CA GLU A 280 -21.25 24.18 22.92
C GLU A 280 -21.91 24.50 21.57
N LEU A 281 -21.19 24.25 20.45
CA LEU A 281 -21.75 24.43 19.10
C LEU A 281 -22.96 23.52 18.85
N LEU A 282 -22.89 22.26 19.30
CA LEU A 282 -23.99 21.32 19.14
C LEU A 282 -25.20 21.70 20.00
N ARG A 283 -24.98 22.21 21.23
CA ARG A 283 -26.04 22.72 22.13
C ARG A 283 -26.73 23.97 21.60
N MET A 284 -26.05 24.79 20.79
CA MET A 284 -26.69 25.92 20.11
C MET A 284 -27.68 25.47 19.01
N LEU A 285 -27.43 24.31 18.41
CA LEU A 285 -28.17 23.81 17.23
C LEU A 285 -29.21 22.74 17.56
N ALA A 286 -29.10 22.08 18.72
CA ALA A 286 -29.96 20.98 19.11
C ALA A 286 -30.23 20.94 20.62
N ASP A 287 -31.29 20.23 21.03
CA ASP A 287 -31.67 20.14 22.43
C ASP A 287 -30.68 19.24 23.23
N PRO A 288 -30.28 19.65 24.45
CA PRO A 288 -29.35 18.87 25.27
C PRO A 288 -29.84 17.46 25.64
N GLU A 289 -31.14 17.26 25.87
CA GLU A 289 -31.68 15.95 26.27
C GLU A 289 -31.52 14.90 25.15
N SER A 290 -31.71 15.29 23.88
CA SER A 290 -31.46 14.41 22.75
C SER A 290 -29.98 14.04 22.62
N ILE A 291 -29.06 14.95 22.93
CA ILE A 291 -27.61 14.69 22.88
C ILE A 291 -27.25 13.64 23.95
N ASP A 292 -27.69 13.85 25.19
CA ASP A 292 -27.41 12.95 26.31
C ASP A 292 -28.02 11.56 26.09
N GLU A 293 -29.25 11.48 25.57
CA GLU A 293 -29.90 10.20 25.29
C GLU A 293 -29.22 9.44 24.14
N LEU A 294 -28.69 10.14 23.12
CA LEU A 294 -27.94 9.52 22.03
C LEU A 294 -26.57 9.01 22.48
N GLU A 295 -25.90 9.73 23.39
CA GLU A 295 -24.66 9.28 24.02
C GLU A 295 -24.92 8.06 24.92
N ARG A 296 -25.98 8.08 25.75
CA ARG A 296 -26.38 6.94 26.59
C ARG A 296 -26.70 5.68 25.77
N ARG A 297 -27.25 5.86 24.57
CA ARG A 297 -27.52 4.78 23.60
C ARG A 297 -26.28 4.33 22.80
N GLY A 298 -25.13 4.99 23.00
CA GLY A 298 -23.88 4.69 22.30
C GLY A 298 -23.95 4.95 20.79
N LEU A 299 -24.77 5.91 20.35
CA LEU A 299 -24.86 6.36 18.96
C LEU A 299 -23.94 7.57 18.68
N ILE A 300 -23.62 8.31 19.74
CA ILE A 300 -22.63 9.39 19.78
C ILE A 300 -21.58 9.02 20.81
N VAL A 301 -20.34 9.44 20.58
CA VAL A 301 -19.24 9.37 21.56
C VAL A 301 -18.70 10.77 21.78
N SER A 302 -18.35 11.06 23.03
CA SER A 302 -17.64 12.28 23.41
C SER A 302 -16.15 11.98 23.61
N GLU A 303 -15.30 12.90 23.15
CA GLU A 303 -13.85 12.83 23.27
C GLU A 303 -13.33 14.16 23.79
N MET A 304 -12.53 14.12 24.86
CA MET A 304 -11.87 15.31 25.37
C MET A 304 -10.59 15.54 24.57
N CYS A 305 -10.45 16.70 23.96
CA CYS A 305 -9.23 17.10 23.26
C CYS A 305 -8.82 18.52 23.65
N ASP A 306 -7.72 19.02 23.08
CA ASP A 306 -7.24 20.39 23.30
C ASP A 306 -8.28 21.45 22.89
N ARG A 307 -9.31 21.08 22.11
CA ARG A 307 -10.44 21.93 21.67
C ARG A 307 -11.70 21.74 22.53
N GLY A 308 -11.54 21.22 23.75
CA GLY A 308 -12.64 20.90 24.67
C GLY A 308 -13.36 19.60 24.33
N LEU A 309 -14.58 19.46 24.83
CA LEU A 309 -15.40 18.27 24.61
C LEU A 309 -15.96 18.26 23.19
N GLN A 310 -15.50 17.31 22.36
CA GLN A 310 -15.94 17.12 20.98
C GLN A 310 -16.84 15.88 20.89
N LEU A 311 -17.91 15.98 20.11
CA LEU A 311 -18.85 14.89 19.86
C LEU A 311 -18.75 14.39 18.41
N ARG A 312 -18.85 13.07 18.24
CA ARG A 312 -18.81 12.38 16.95
C ARG A 312 -19.80 11.23 16.94
N LEU A 313 -20.20 10.77 15.77
CA LEU A 313 -20.96 9.54 15.66
C LEU A 313 -20.12 8.37 16.15
N ALA A 314 -20.76 7.46 16.90
CA ALA A 314 -20.08 6.32 17.50
C ALA A 314 -19.44 5.40 16.44
N HIS A 315 -19.89 5.44 15.19
CA HIS A 315 -19.33 4.69 14.09
C HIS A 315 -19.34 5.50 12.77
N PRO A 316 -18.24 5.57 11.99
CA PRO A 316 -18.17 6.37 10.76
C PRO A 316 -19.26 6.02 9.72
N LEU A 317 -19.61 4.74 9.57
CA LEU A 317 -20.71 4.32 8.68
C LEU A 317 -22.08 4.90 9.04
N TYR A 318 -22.31 5.33 10.28
CA TYR A 318 -23.57 6.00 10.61
C TYR A 318 -23.65 7.34 9.88
N ALA A 319 -22.53 8.06 9.77
CA ALA A 319 -22.47 9.29 8.98
C ALA A 319 -22.81 9.00 7.51
N ASP A 320 -22.20 7.98 6.92
CA ASP A 320 -22.43 7.62 5.51
C ASP A 320 -23.89 7.28 5.22
N VAL A 321 -24.53 6.48 6.09
CA VAL A 321 -25.94 6.09 5.94
C VAL A 321 -26.87 7.28 6.15
N VAL A 322 -26.60 8.14 7.14
CA VAL A 322 -27.39 9.35 7.40
C VAL A 322 -27.26 10.32 6.21
N ARG A 323 -26.04 10.58 5.72
CA ARG A 323 -25.81 11.44 4.53
C ARG A 323 -26.54 10.92 3.30
N ALA A 324 -26.47 9.61 3.03
CA ALA A 324 -27.10 9.00 1.86
C ALA A 324 -28.64 9.09 1.87
N ARG A 325 -29.26 9.21 3.04
CA ARG A 325 -30.74 9.25 3.20
C ARG A 325 -31.28 10.65 3.47
N THR A 326 -30.41 11.62 3.76
CA THR A 326 -30.84 13.00 4.00
C THR A 326 -31.29 13.62 2.66
N PRO A 327 -32.54 14.10 2.54
CA PRO A 327 -33.00 14.75 1.31
C PRO A 327 -32.17 16.00 1.00
N ALA A 328 -31.95 16.31 -0.29
CA ALA A 328 -31.09 17.42 -0.72
C ALA A 328 -31.45 18.77 -0.06
N ILE A 329 -32.75 19.09 0.05
CA ILE A 329 -33.23 20.32 0.72
C ILE A 329 -32.80 20.33 2.20
N ARG A 330 -32.87 19.18 2.87
CA ARG A 330 -32.46 19.05 4.26
C ARG A 330 -30.95 19.17 4.41
N THR A 331 -30.16 18.61 3.49
CA THR A 331 -28.70 18.79 3.43
C THR A 331 -28.33 20.27 3.36
N VAL A 332 -28.98 21.04 2.49
CA VAL A 332 -28.75 22.49 2.37
C VAL A 332 -29.09 23.22 3.69
N SER A 333 -30.22 22.87 4.32
CA SER A 333 -30.63 23.45 5.61
C SER A 333 -29.64 23.15 6.74
N VAL A 334 -29.14 21.91 6.82
CA VAL A 334 -28.17 21.49 7.84
C VAL A 334 -26.82 22.17 7.60
N ALA A 335 -26.33 22.19 6.37
CA ALA A 335 -25.08 22.86 6.00
C ALA A 335 -25.14 24.36 6.35
N ARG A 336 -26.24 25.04 6.02
CA ARG A 336 -26.43 26.46 6.36
C ARG A 336 -26.38 26.69 7.88
N ALA A 337 -27.13 25.91 8.66
CA ALA A 337 -27.15 26.04 10.12
C ALA A 337 -25.76 25.83 10.74
N LEU A 338 -24.99 24.86 10.22
CA LEU A 338 -23.60 24.62 10.66
C LEU A 338 -22.68 25.79 10.32
N ALA A 339 -22.77 26.35 9.11
CA ALA A 339 -21.96 27.51 8.70
C ALA A 339 -22.25 28.73 9.58
N GLU A 340 -23.52 29.09 9.75
CA GLU A 340 -23.95 30.24 10.54
C GLU A 340 -23.55 30.12 12.01
N ALA A 341 -23.73 28.94 12.62
CA ALA A 341 -23.39 28.73 14.02
C ALA A 341 -21.88 28.78 14.29
N VAL A 342 -21.07 28.27 13.35
CA VAL A 342 -19.61 28.31 13.45
C VAL A 342 -19.09 29.73 13.22
N GLU A 343 -19.64 30.46 12.25
CA GLU A 343 -19.32 31.89 12.05
C GLU A 343 -19.66 32.74 13.28
N ALA A 344 -20.84 32.53 13.88
CA ALA A 344 -21.27 33.24 15.09
C ALA A 344 -20.38 32.92 16.31
N ALA A 345 -19.93 31.67 16.47
CA ALA A 345 -19.00 31.31 17.53
C ALA A 345 -17.63 32.00 17.37
N PHE A 346 -17.17 32.21 16.13
CA PHE A 346 -15.88 32.86 15.87
C PHE A 346 -15.89 34.37 16.08
N GLU A 347 -17.01 35.05 15.83
CA GLU A 347 -17.15 36.47 16.17
C GLU A 347 -16.96 36.73 17.68
N ALA A 348 -17.26 35.74 18.53
CA ALA A 348 -17.10 35.82 19.98
C ALA A 348 -15.67 35.51 20.48
N GLU A 349 -14.94 34.60 19.82
CA GLU A 349 -13.65 34.07 20.33
C GLU A 349 -12.40 34.53 19.55
N ASN A 350 -12.57 35.21 18.40
CA ASN A 350 -11.51 35.87 17.62
C ASN A 350 -10.33 34.97 17.15
N LEU A 351 -10.53 33.65 17.05
CA LEU A 351 -9.51 32.67 16.64
C LEU A 351 -10.01 31.83 15.45
N ARG A 352 -9.62 32.19 14.22
CA ARG A 352 -9.94 31.43 13.00
C ARG A 352 -8.77 30.51 12.64
N ARG A 353 -8.98 29.18 12.66
CA ARG A 353 -7.97 28.20 12.19
C ARG A 353 -8.20 27.86 10.70
N PRO A 354 -7.16 27.47 9.93
CA PRO A 354 -7.31 27.11 8.52
C PRO A 354 -8.31 25.97 8.24
N GLU A 355 -8.40 24.99 9.14
CA GLU A 355 -9.35 23.87 9.04
C GLU A 355 -10.82 24.33 9.10
N ASP A 356 -11.09 25.39 9.86
CA ASP A 356 -12.45 25.92 10.02
C ASP A 356 -12.89 26.69 8.77
N THR A 357 -11.97 27.39 8.12
CA THR A 357 -12.21 28.06 6.83
C THR A 357 -12.66 27.05 5.77
N LEU A 358 -12.01 25.88 5.69
CA LEU A 358 -12.37 24.83 4.73
C LEU A 358 -13.77 24.25 5.02
N ARG A 359 -14.10 24.01 6.29
CA ARG A 359 -15.43 23.50 6.70
C ARG A 359 -16.54 24.48 6.38
N ILE A 360 -16.37 25.74 6.79
CA ILE A 360 -17.34 26.82 6.52
C ILE A 360 -17.55 26.97 5.01
N ALA A 361 -16.48 27.04 4.23
CA ALA A 361 -16.58 27.17 2.78
C ALA A 361 -17.27 25.96 2.13
N THR A 362 -17.02 24.75 2.61
CA THR A 362 -17.68 23.53 2.12
C THR A 362 -19.19 23.59 2.37
N TRP A 363 -19.62 23.99 3.57
CA TRP A 363 -21.04 24.15 3.86
C TRP A 363 -21.70 25.28 3.06
N HIS A 364 -20.98 26.40 2.86
CA HIS A 364 -21.42 27.49 1.98
C HIS A 364 -21.52 27.07 0.52
N LEU A 365 -20.59 26.25 0.04
CA LEU A 365 -20.62 25.68 -1.31
C LEU A 365 -21.88 24.82 -1.51
N GLU A 366 -22.23 23.97 -0.54
CA GLU A 366 -23.44 23.14 -0.59
C GLU A 366 -24.74 23.96 -0.57
N CYS A 367 -24.75 25.12 0.09
CA CYS A 367 -25.93 25.99 0.17
C CYS A 367 -25.96 27.14 -0.87
N GLY A 368 -24.95 27.20 -1.75
CA GLY A 368 -24.80 28.25 -2.77
C GLY A 368 -24.33 29.62 -2.24
N GLY A 369 -23.87 29.70 -0.98
CA GLY A 369 -23.38 30.91 -0.31
C GLY A 369 -21.86 31.08 -0.28
N GLY A 370 -21.37 32.06 0.49
CA GLY A 370 -19.95 32.35 0.76
C GLY A 370 -19.27 33.36 -0.20
N SER A 371 -18.32 34.14 0.31
CA SER A 371 -17.60 35.16 -0.48
C SER A 371 -16.58 34.58 -1.46
N SER A 372 -16.14 35.36 -2.45
CA SER A 372 -15.10 34.97 -3.40
C SER A 372 -13.74 34.73 -2.72
N SER A 373 -13.40 35.52 -1.69
CA SER A 373 -12.18 35.34 -0.88
C SER A 373 -12.21 34.06 -0.06
N LEU A 374 -13.35 33.76 0.59
CA LEU A 374 -13.53 32.54 1.38
C LEU A 374 -13.36 31.28 0.51
N MET A 375 -13.94 31.28 -0.70
CA MET A 375 -13.82 30.15 -1.63
C MET A 375 -12.38 29.95 -2.10
N LEU A 376 -11.65 31.05 -2.35
CA LEU A 376 -10.24 30.98 -2.75
C LEU A 376 -9.34 30.44 -1.62
N GLU A 377 -9.48 30.98 -0.41
CA GLU A 377 -8.73 30.51 0.77
C GLU A 377 -9.02 29.03 1.06
N ALA A 378 -10.30 28.64 0.98
CA ALA A 378 -10.68 27.25 1.17
C ALA A 378 -10.20 26.33 0.04
N ALA A 379 -10.17 26.80 -1.21
CA ALA A 379 -9.60 26.02 -2.32
C ALA A 379 -8.10 25.77 -2.12
N GLN A 380 -7.36 26.76 -1.60
CA GLN A 380 -5.94 26.61 -1.24
C GLN A 380 -5.77 25.61 -0.08
N ALA A 381 -6.60 25.69 0.96
CA ALA A 381 -6.60 24.76 2.08
C ALA A 381 -6.94 23.33 1.63
N ALA A 382 -7.98 23.16 0.80
CA ALA A 382 -8.38 21.87 0.22
C ALA A 382 -7.25 21.24 -0.58
N ARG A 383 -6.59 22.02 -1.44
CA ARG A 383 -5.39 21.60 -2.17
C ARG A 383 -4.27 21.16 -1.22
N GLY A 384 -4.01 21.91 -0.16
CA GLY A 384 -3.02 21.55 0.86
C GLY A 384 -3.32 20.23 1.57
N SER A 385 -4.61 19.89 1.73
CA SER A 385 -5.09 18.63 2.30
C SER A 385 -5.28 17.47 1.30
N TYR A 386 -4.80 17.64 0.05
CA TYR A 386 -4.93 16.66 -1.04
C TYR A 386 -6.37 16.34 -1.50
N ASP A 387 -7.37 17.15 -1.13
CA ASP A 387 -8.75 17.01 -1.62
C ASP A 387 -8.94 17.82 -2.91
N PHE A 388 -8.42 17.30 -4.02
CA PHE A 388 -8.42 18.00 -5.31
C PHE A 388 -9.80 18.14 -5.95
N ASP A 389 -10.74 17.25 -5.63
CA ASP A 389 -12.13 17.37 -6.12
C ASP A 389 -12.86 18.51 -5.40
N LEU A 390 -12.70 18.62 -4.07
CA LEU A 390 -13.22 19.76 -3.32
C LEU A 390 -12.51 21.06 -3.72
N ALA A 391 -11.18 21.02 -3.86
CA ALA A 391 -10.40 22.18 -4.30
C ALA A 391 -10.85 22.69 -5.67
N ALA A 392 -11.17 21.79 -6.61
CA ALA A 392 -11.66 22.17 -7.94
C ALA A 392 -13.01 22.90 -7.85
N ARG A 393 -13.96 22.33 -7.09
CA ARG A 393 -15.30 22.93 -6.90
C ARG A 393 -15.21 24.30 -6.23
N LEU A 394 -14.36 24.44 -5.21
CA LEU A 394 -14.14 25.70 -4.50
C LEU A 394 -13.43 26.74 -5.39
N ALA A 395 -12.44 26.33 -6.19
CA ALA A 395 -11.75 27.21 -7.11
C ALA A 395 -12.67 27.70 -8.24
N GLU A 396 -13.51 26.82 -8.80
CA GLU A 396 -14.56 27.18 -9.77
C GLU A 396 -15.54 28.18 -9.17
N ALA A 397 -16.04 27.93 -7.95
CA ALA A 397 -16.92 28.86 -7.24
C ALA A 397 -16.25 30.22 -6.97
N ALA A 398 -14.95 30.25 -6.66
CA ALA A 398 -14.19 31.48 -6.50
C ALA A 398 -14.10 32.27 -7.82
N VAL A 399 -13.90 31.58 -8.95
CA VAL A 399 -13.87 32.19 -10.29
C VAL A 399 -15.23 32.78 -10.66
N GLU A 400 -16.31 32.02 -10.50
CA GLU A 400 -17.69 32.47 -10.79
C GLU A 400 -18.07 33.71 -9.98
N ARG A 401 -17.56 33.82 -8.76
CA ARG A 401 -17.81 34.94 -7.84
C ARG A 401 -16.83 36.10 -7.98
N GLY A 402 -15.93 36.05 -8.97
CA GLY A 402 -15.08 37.18 -9.32
C GLY A 402 -13.81 37.34 -8.48
N ALA A 403 -13.21 36.27 -7.94
CA ALA A 403 -11.91 36.32 -7.25
C ALA A 403 -10.70 36.65 -8.16
N GLY A 404 -10.91 36.83 -9.47
CA GLY A 404 -9.91 37.38 -10.39
C GLY A 404 -8.82 36.40 -10.83
N PHE A 405 -7.61 36.91 -11.06
CA PHE A 405 -6.48 36.13 -11.59
C PHE A 405 -6.06 34.94 -10.68
N PRO A 406 -5.91 35.11 -9.35
CA PRO A 406 -5.45 34.02 -8.47
C PRO A 406 -6.39 32.80 -8.49
N ALA A 407 -7.70 33.03 -8.51
CA ALA A 407 -8.68 31.93 -8.58
C ALA A 407 -8.64 31.19 -9.91
N ARG A 408 -8.46 31.90 -11.03
CA ARG A 408 -8.30 31.26 -12.35
C ARG A 408 -7.04 30.42 -12.41
N LEU A 409 -5.92 30.95 -11.91
CA LEU A 409 -4.66 30.19 -11.85
C LEU A 409 -4.82 28.94 -10.98
N LEU A 410 -5.42 29.07 -9.79
CA LEU A 410 -5.64 27.94 -8.89
C LEU A 410 -6.55 26.88 -9.50
N ALA A 411 -7.65 27.27 -10.16
CA ALA A 411 -8.53 26.34 -10.86
C ALA A 411 -7.77 25.53 -11.93
N ILE A 412 -6.89 26.19 -12.69
CA ILE A 412 -6.04 25.54 -13.70
C ILE A 412 -5.01 24.60 -13.03
N GLN A 413 -4.36 25.03 -11.95
CA GLN A 413 -3.41 24.21 -11.20
C GLN A 413 -4.08 22.94 -10.64
N VAL A 414 -5.29 23.07 -10.09
CA VAL A 414 -6.06 21.90 -9.61
C VAL A 414 -6.50 21.00 -10.77
N ALA A 415 -6.87 21.57 -11.91
CA ALA A 415 -7.18 20.77 -13.11
C ALA A 415 -5.95 19.99 -13.63
N ALA A 416 -4.75 20.55 -13.50
CA ALA A 416 -3.49 19.86 -13.82
C ALA A 416 -3.27 18.63 -12.93
N LEU A 417 -3.52 18.76 -11.63
CA LEU A 417 -3.44 17.65 -10.66
C LEU A 417 -4.47 16.55 -10.90
N ARG A 418 -5.51 16.82 -11.69
CA ARG A 418 -6.54 15.84 -12.12
C ARG A 418 -6.25 15.24 -13.51
N GLY A 419 -5.04 15.41 -14.03
CA GLY A 419 -4.57 14.75 -15.26
C GLY A 419 -5.05 15.38 -16.58
N ARG A 420 -5.55 16.62 -16.58
CA ARG A 420 -6.08 17.28 -17.80
C ARG A 420 -5.03 18.11 -18.55
N GLY A 421 -3.84 17.56 -18.79
CA GLY A 421 -2.66 18.32 -19.23
C GLY A 421 -2.83 19.18 -20.50
N VAL A 422 -3.54 18.67 -21.53
CA VAL A 422 -3.76 19.41 -22.78
C VAL A 422 -4.73 20.58 -22.60
N GLU A 423 -5.82 20.35 -21.85
CA GLU A 423 -6.79 21.41 -21.53
C GLU A 423 -6.14 22.50 -20.68
N VAL A 424 -5.33 22.08 -19.70
CA VAL A 424 -4.56 22.95 -18.81
C VAL A 424 -3.62 23.84 -19.61
N GLU A 425 -2.86 23.30 -20.56
CA GLU A 425 -1.92 24.11 -21.34
C GLU A 425 -2.63 25.21 -22.13
N ARG A 426 -3.75 24.88 -22.78
CA ARG A 426 -4.56 25.86 -23.50
C ARG A 426 -5.09 26.96 -22.58
N ASN A 427 -5.52 26.60 -21.37
CA ASN A 427 -6.03 27.56 -20.39
C ASN A 427 -4.88 28.44 -19.84
N LEU A 428 -3.68 27.88 -19.65
CA LEU A 428 -2.49 28.62 -19.23
C LEU A 428 -2.01 29.60 -20.31
N GLU A 429 -2.06 29.24 -21.59
CA GLU A 429 -1.75 30.15 -22.70
C GLU A 429 -2.69 31.36 -22.72
N GLN A 430 -3.99 31.13 -22.53
CA GLN A 430 -4.98 32.21 -22.42
C GLN A 430 -4.74 33.09 -21.19
N LEU A 431 -4.40 32.49 -20.05
CA LEU A 431 -4.11 33.22 -18.82
C LEU A 431 -2.81 34.02 -18.92
N ALA A 432 -1.79 33.49 -19.60
CA ALA A 432 -0.51 34.17 -19.86
C ALA A 432 -0.74 35.47 -20.65
N ALA A 433 -1.61 35.45 -21.67
CA ALA A 433 -1.96 36.64 -22.44
C ALA A 433 -2.68 37.72 -21.61
N ALA A 434 -3.32 37.34 -20.50
CA ALA A 434 -3.99 38.25 -19.58
C ALA A 434 -3.09 38.75 -18.43
N ALA A 435 -1.88 38.20 -18.27
CA ALA A 435 -0.94 38.56 -17.21
C ALA A 435 -0.36 39.97 -17.43
N ARG A 436 -0.45 40.83 -16.42
CA ARG A 436 -0.02 42.24 -16.47
C ARG A 436 1.26 42.48 -15.69
N THR A 437 1.45 41.74 -14.60
CA THR A 437 2.61 41.89 -13.70
C THR A 437 3.64 40.77 -13.90
N ASP A 438 4.89 41.00 -13.48
CA ASP A 438 5.92 39.96 -13.46
C ASP A 438 5.56 38.80 -12.52
N ALA A 439 4.82 39.08 -11.45
CA ALA A 439 4.33 38.03 -10.56
C ALA A 439 3.31 37.10 -11.23
N GLU A 440 2.36 37.67 -11.98
CA GLU A 440 1.39 36.91 -12.77
C GLU A 440 2.08 36.12 -13.90
N ARG A 441 3.04 36.75 -14.61
CA ARG A 441 3.84 36.10 -15.66
C ARG A 441 4.66 34.94 -15.10
N GLY A 442 5.35 35.16 -13.98
CA GLY A 442 6.16 34.15 -13.29
C GLY A 442 5.32 32.96 -12.80
N ALA A 443 4.20 33.22 -12.12
CA ALA A 443 3.33 32.16 -11.60
C ALA A 443 2.72 31.28 -12.71
N VAL A 444 2.33 31.90 -13.84
CA VAL A 444 1.86 31.16 -15.02
C VAL A 444 3.01 30.38 -15.67
N ALA A 445 4.20 30.99 -15.81
CA ALA A 445 5.36 30.32 -16.37
C ALA A 445 5.73 29.07 -15.57
N LEU A 446 5.82 29.15 -14.24
CA LEU A 446 6.13 28.00 -13.37
C LEU A 446 5.11 26.86 -13.54
N THR A 447 3.81 27.18 -13.59
CA THR A 447 2.75 26.18 -13.78
C THR A 447 2.85 25.53 -15.18
N ARG A 448 3.16 26.33 -16.22
CA ARG A 448 3.37 25.82 -17.58
C ARG A 448 4.59 24.92 -17.67
N LEU A 449 5.70 25.29 -17.02
CA LEU A 449 6.92 24.48 -16.99
C LEU A 449 6.63 23.08 -16.49
N ASP A 450 5.95 22.94 -15.36
CA ASP A 450 5.58 21.64 -14.80
C ASP A 450 4.61 20.87 -15.71
N ASN A 451 3.58 21.53 -16.24
CA ASN A 451 2.58 20.87 -17.08
C ASN A 451 3.20 20.35 -18.39
N VAL A 452 3.97 21.20 -19.08
CA VAL A 452 4.66 20.83 -20.32
C VAL A 452 5.71 19.73 -20.05
N ALA A 453 6.44 19.84 -18.94
CA ALA A 453 7.47 18.88 -18.57
C ALA A 453 6.92 17.50 -18.21
N PHE A 454 5.92 17.43 -17.32
CA PHE A 454 5.53 16.17 -16.67
C PHE A 454 4.18 15.62 -17.11
N SER A 455 3.21 16.49 -17.45
CA SER A 455 1.90 16.07 -17.96
C SER A 455 1.93 15.81 -19.46
N LEU A 456 2.59 16.68 -20.23
CA LEU A 456 2.75 16.55 -21.68
C LEU A 456 4.05 15.83 -22.09
N ALA A 457 4.98 15.63 -21.13
CA ALA A 457 6.26 14.95 -21.33
C ALA A 457 7.17 15.57 -22.42
N LYS A 458 7.18 16.91 -22.50
CA LYS A 458 7.98 17.69 -23.46
C LYS A 458 9.04 18.55 -22.75
N ILE A 459 10.07 17.91 -22.20
CA ILE A 459 11.10 18.59 -21.40
C ILE A 459 11.85 19.69 -22.18
N ASP A 460 12.22 19.45 -23.43
CA ASP A 460 12.94 20.46 -24.23
C ASP A 460 12.07 21.69 -24.52
N ASP A 461 10.76 21.49 -24.70
CA ASP A 461 9.80 22.58 -24.88
C ASP A 461 9.69 23.39 -23.57
N ALA A 462 9.67 22.70 -22.42
CA ALA A 462 9.69 23.34 -21.11
C ALA A 462 10.99 24.14 -20.87
N LEU A 463 12.16 23.61 -21.25
CA LEU A 463 13.42 24.35 -21.16
C LEU A 463 13.39 25.63 -21.99
N ARG A 464 12.90 25.57 -23.24
CA ARG A 464 12.75 26.77 -24.09
C ARG A 464 11.74 27.75 -23.51
N LEU A 465 10.65 27.26 -22.90
CA LEU A 465 9.68 28.09 -22.21
C LEU A 465 10.31 28.82 -21.02
N ALA A 466 11.16 28.14 -20.25
CA ALA A 466 11.86 28.75 -19.13
C ALA A 466 12.81 29.85 -19.59
N GLU A 467 13.56 29.62 -20.67
CA GLU A 467 14.46 30.63 -21.26
C GLU A 467 13.70 31.86 -21.75
N GLY A 468 12.54 31.66 -22.40
CA GLY A 468 11.65 32.75 -22.79
C GLY A 468 11.13 33.55 -21.59
N ALA A 469 10.65 32.85 -20.55
CA ALA A 469 10.16 33.49 -19.34
C ALA A 469 11.26 34.28 -18.60
N GLU A 470 12.49 33.77 -18.54
CA GLU A 470 13.64 34.49 -17.97
C GLU A 470 13.97 35.79 -18.74
N ALA A 471 13.76 35.81 -20.05
CA ALA A 471 14.01 36.98 -20.89
C ALA A 471 12.91 38.05 -20.72
N GLU A 472 11.65 37.63 -20.53
CA GLU A 472 10.49 38.53 -20.44
C GLU A 472 10.30 39.15 -19.04
N ILE A 473 10.58 38.40 -17.97
CA ILE A 473 10.39 38.86 -16.59
C ILE A 473 11.50 39.85 -16.22
N ALA A 474 11.17 41.04 -15.70
CA ALA A 474 12.17 42.01 -15.26
C ALA A 474 12.62 41.75 -13.82
N ASP A 475 11.69 41.41 -12.93
CA ASP A 475 11.90 41.17 -11.49
C ASP A 475 12.96 40.07 -11.23
N PRO A 476 14.08 40.39 -10.55
CA PRO A 476 15.12 39.42 -10.20
C PRO A 476 14.61 38.23 -9.38
N MET A 477 13.65 38.43 -8.49
CA MET A 477 13.11 37.37 -7.63
C MET A 477 12.37 36.33 -8.46
N TRP A 478 11.48 36.78 -9.34
CA TRP A 478 10.73 35.89 -10.23
C TRP A 478 11.60 35.24 -11.31
N LYS A 479 12.65 35.94 -11.78
CA LYS A 479 13.68 35.33 -12.62
C LYS A 479 14.38 34.17 -11.92
N ASP A 480 14.74 34.32 -10.65
CA ASP A 480 15.42 33.28 -9.90
C ASP A 480 14.50 32.09 -9.58
N GLU A 481 13.19 32.30 -9.39
CA GLU A 481 12.18 31.21 -9.33
C GLU A 481 12.17 30.38 -10.63
N VAL A 482 12.10 31.04 -11.79
CA VAL A 482 12.11 30.36 -13.10
C VAL A 482 13.44 29.63 -13.32
N ARG A 483 14.58 30.24 -12.94
CA ARG A 483 15.90 29.60 -13.00
C ARG A 483 15.99 28.36 -12.13
N ALA A 484 15.45 28.41 -10.92
CA ALA A 484 15.44 27.26 -10.02
C ALA A 484 14.63 26.11 -10.61
N ARG A 485 13.48 26.41 -11.24
CA ARG A 485 12.68 25.41 -11.95
C ARG A 485 13.38 24.89 -13.21
N ARG A 486 14.02 25.75 -13.98
CA ARG A 486 14.81 25.33 -15.16
C ARG A 486 15.94 24.38 -14.76
N ALA A 487 16.63 24.66 -13.65
CA ALA A 487 17.70 23.80 -13.16
C ALA A 487 17.21 22.38 -12.80
N SER A 488 15.99 22.23 -12.27
CA SER A 488 15.40 20.92 -12.01
C SER A 488 15.07 20.17 -13.31
N LEU A 489 14.62 20.88 -14.35
CA LEU A 489 14.37 20.30 -15.67
C LEU A 489 15.66 19.83 -16.34
N LEU A 490 16.81 20.50 -16.13
CA LEU A 490 18.11 20.06 -16.64
C LEU A 490 18.53 18.69 -16.11
N LEU A 491 18.06 18.27 -14.92
CA LEU A 491 18.31 16.93 -14.41
C LEU A 491 17.69 15.87 -15.34
N VAL A 492 16.50 16.14 -15.86
CA VAL A 492 15.73 15.20 -16.70
C VAL A 492 15.76 15.58 -18.18
N ALA A 493 16.62 16.51 -18.59
CA ALA A 493 16.72 16.92 -19.98
C ALA A 493 17.70 16.03 -20.76
N PRO A 494 17.40 15.69 -22.03
CA PRO A 494 18.33 15.00 -22.93
C PRO A 494 19.70 15.67 -23.06
N SER A 495 19.69 17.00 -23.11
CA SER A 495 20.87 17.86 -23.24
C SER A 495 21.52 18.21 -21.90
N GLY A 496 20.95 17.73 -20.79
CA GLY A 496 21.38 18.05 -19.43
C GLY A 496 22.08 16.89 -18.72
N GLY A 497 21.75 16.71 -17.46
CA GLY A 497 22.31 15.70 -16.58
C GLY A 497 22.65 16.24 -15.18
N PRO A 498 23.00 15.37 -14.23
CA PRO A 498 23.23 15.75 -12.83
C PRO A 498 24.26 16.88 -12.68
N ARG A 499 25.35 16.86 -13.46
CA ARG A 499 26.39 17.90 -13.37
C ARG A 499 25.89 19.27 -13.85
N ALA A 500 25.13 19.30 -14.95
CA ALA A 500 24.55 20.54 -15.48
C ALA A 500 23.51 21.12 -14.50
N ALA A 501 22.69 20.25 -13.90
CA ALA A 501 21.71 20.64 -12.89
C ALA A 501 22.38 21.25 -11.63
N VAL A 502 23.46 20.66 -11.12
CA VAL A 502 24.24 21.24 -10.00
C VAL A 502 24.83 22.59 -10.39
N ALA A 503 25.45 22.70 -11.57
CA ALA A 503 26.06 23.95 -12.02
C ALA A 503 25.03 25.09 -12.13
N ALA A 504 23.81 24.79 -12.56
CA ALA A 504 22.71 25.75 -12.66
C ALA A 504 22.08 26.10 -11.29
N ALA A 505 21.93 25.11 -10.40
CA ALA A 505 21.22 25.26 -9.13
C ALA A 505 22.11 25.73 -7.97
N ALA A 506 23.39 25.38 -7.92
CA ALA A 506 24.27 25.71 -6.79
C ALA A 506 24.38 27.22 -6.51
N PRO A 507 24.49 28.11 -7.51
CA PRO A 507 24.51 29.56 -7.26
C PRO A 507 23.22 30.10 -6.65
N LEU A 508 22.09 29.38 -6.78
CA LEU A 508 20.81 29.77 -6.19
C LEU A 508 20.75 29.55 -4.67
N LEU A 509 21.50 28.58 -4.15
CA LEU A 509 21.37 28.12 -2.74
C LEU A 509 21.62 29.22 -1.71
N GLU A 510 22.59 30.10 -1.97
CA GLU A 510 22.98 31.19 -1.07
C GLU A 510 22.26 32.51 -1.39
N ARG A 511 21.83 32.71 -2.65
CA ARG A 511 21.25 33.99 -3.10
C ARG A 511 19.74 34.09 -2.98
N THR A 512 19.03 32.95 -2.87
CA THR A 512 17.56 32.91 -2.83
C THR A 512 17.01 32.46 -1.48
N THR A 513 15.72 32.71 -1.27
CA THR A 513 14.92 32.24 -0.12
C THR A 513 13.55 31.77 -0.63
N GLY A 514 12.77 31.08 0.21
CA GLY A 514 11.43 30.64 -0.17
C GLY A 514 11.44 29.57 -1.27
N SER A 515 10.47 29.63 -2.20
CA SER A 515 10.24 28.59 -3.22
C SER A 515 11.48 28.35 -4.11
N ALA A 516 12.16 29.41 -4.57
CA ALA A 516 13.36 29.27 -5.39
C ALA A 516 14.48 28.49 -4.67
N LYS A 517 14.64 28.72 -3.36
CA LYS A 517 15.63 27.99 -2.55
C LYS A 517 15.23 26.53 -2.36
N VAL A 518 13.95 26.27 -2.13
CA VAL A 518 13.41 24.90 -2.03
C VAL A 518 13.72 24.09 -3.29
N TRP A 519 13.46 24.65 -4.47
CA TRP A 519 13.76 24.00 -5.76
C TRP A 519 15.26 23.84 -6.03
N ALA A 520 16.07 24.83 -5.66
CA ALA A 520 17.52 24.72 -5.75
C ALA A 520 18.06 23.59 -4.86
N CYS A 521 17.61 23.53 -3.61
CA CYS A 521 17.99 22.48 -2.65
C CYS A 521 17.57 21.09 -3.14
N PHE A 522 16.32 20.95 -3.62
CA PHE A 522 15.84 19.70 -4.19
C PHE A 522 16.70 19.26 -5.38
N THR A 523 16.91 20.14 -6.35
CA THR A 523 17.70 19.86 -7.56
C THR A 523 19.13 19.45 -7.22
N VAL A 524 19.79 20.19 -6.33
CA VAL A 524 21.16 19.92 -5.90
C VAL A 524 21.22 18.59 -5.14
N SER A 525 20.30 18.32 -4.21
CA SER A 525 20.31 17.07 -3.45
C SER A 525 20.17 15.82 -4.34
N CYS A 526 19.22 15.82 -5.29
CA CYS A 526 19.05 14.73 -6.26
C CYS A 526 20.29 14.57 -7.15
N SER A 527 20.83 15.67 -7.65
CA SER A 527 21.95 15.63 -8.59
C SER A 527 23.27 15.23 -7.91
N LEU A 528 23.51 15.70 -6.68
CA LEU A 528 24.69 15.36 -5.90
C LEU A 528 24.75 13.86 -5.59
N THR A 529 23.59 13.25 -5.37
CA THR A 529 23.48 11.79 -5.20
C THR A 529 23.97 11.05 -6.43
N ARG A 530 23.69 11.52 -7.65
CA ARG A 530 24.16 10.88 -8.89
C ARG A 530 25.64 11.11 -9.19
N VAL A 531 26.22 12.24 -8.75
CA VAL A 531 27.66 12.54 -8.91
C VAL A 531 28.53 12.07 -7.74
N GLY A 532 27.98 11.31 -6.78
CA GLY A 532 28.76 10.64 -5.74
C GLY A 532 28.98 11.41 -4.42
N ARG A 533 28.27 12.53 -4.18
CA ARG A 533 28.44 13.39 -2.99
C ARG A 533 27.24 13.32 -2.05
N MET A 534 27.12 12.21 -1.32
CA MET A 534 25.90 11.80 -0.61
C MET A 534 25.68 12.60 0.67
N HIS A 535 26.73 12.93 1.41
CA HIS A 535 26.60 13.70 2.65
C HIS A 535 26.16 15.14 2.37
N GLU A 536 26.70 15.74 1.31
CA GLU A 536 26.27 17.07 0.87
C GLU A 536 24.84 17.03 0.31
N ALA A 537 24.46 15.95 -0.41
CA ALA A 537 23.08 15.73 -0.83
C ALA A 537 22.11 15.67 0.37
N LEU A 538 22.47 14.94 1.44
CA LEU A 538 21.67 14.86 2.67
C LEU A 538 21.55 16.22 3.37
N HIS A 539 22.62 17.00 3.40
CA HIS A 539 22.60 18.36 3.95
C HIS A 539 21.60 19.24 3.20
N TRP A 540 21.68 19.31 1.87
CA TRP A 540 20.75 20.13 1.08
C TRP A 540 19.32 19.63 1.08
N ALA A 541 19.10 18.32 1.19
CA ALA A 541 17.76 17.78 1.37
C ALA A 541 17.14 18.23 2.72
N HIS A 542 17.94 18.26 3.78
CA HIS A 542 17.50 18.79 5.08
C HIS A 542 17.21 20.30 5.01
N GLU A 543 18.14 21.11 4.48
CA GLU A 543 17.96 22.56 4.35
C GLU A 543 16.75 22.91 3.48
N GLY A 544 16.56 22.17 2.39
CA GLY A 544 15.38 22.29 1.53
C GLY A 544 14.08 22.02 2.29
N ALA A 545 14.02 20.94 3.08
CA ALA A 545 12.84 20.60 3.89
C ALA A 545 12.52 21.68 4.92
N VAL A 546 13.54 22.20 5.62
CA VAL A 546 13.38 23.29 6.59
C VAL A 546 12.84 24.55 5.92
N GLU A 547 13.35 24.91 4.75
CA GLU A 547 12.88 26.07 3.99
C GLU A 547 11.45 25.88 3.47
N HIS A 548 11.12 24.67 3.01
CA HIS A 548 9.80 24.33 2.48
C HIS A 548 8.71 24.47 3.55
N LEU A 549 8.98 24.03 4.77
CA LEU A 549 8.03 24.15 5.89
C LEU A 549 7.75 25.60 6.32
N LYS A 550 8.58 26.58 5.91
CA LYS A 550 8.33 28.00 6.16
C LYS A 550 7.38 28.64 5.15
N LEU A 551 7.09 27.96 4.04
CA LEU A 551 6.21 28.50 2.99
C LEU A 551 4.78 28.60 3.51
N ARG A 552 4.16 29.76 3.29
CA ARG A 552 2.74 30.00 3.64
C ARG A 552 1.80 29.43 2.59
N GLU A 553 2.22 29.43 1.33
CA GLU A 553 1.46 28.92 0.20
C GLU A 553 2.11 27.62 -0.29
N PRO A 554 1.33 26.55 -0.50
CA PRO A 554 1.86 25.31 -1.05
C PRO A 554 2.29 25.52 -2.50
N ILE A 555 3.50 25.10 -2.82
CA ILE A 555 4.01 25.03 -4.19
C ILE A 555 3.57 23.71 -4.84
N GLU A 556 3.98 23.45 -6.08
CA GLU A 556 3.52 22.28 -6.86
C GLU A 556 3.88 20.95 -6.20
N TRP A 557 5.04 20.85 -5.56
CA TRP A 557 5.51 19.64 -4.89
C TRP A 557 5.55 19.89 -3.39
N HIS A 558 5.18 18.89 -2.59
CA HIS A 558 5.04 19.03 -1.14
C HIS A 558 6.34 18.70 -0.38
N PRO A 559 6.46 19.05 0.91
CA PRO A 559 7.70 18.89 1.69
C PRO A 559 8.30 17.48 1.71
N TRP A 560 7.46 16.45 1.58
CA TRP A 560 7.91 15.05 1.56
C TRP A 560 8.87 14.72 0.40
N ILE A 561 8.95 15.55 -0.65
CA ILE A 561 9.89 15.30 -1.75
C ILE A 561 11.34 15.28 -1.29
N HIS A 562 11.69 16.07 -0.26
CA HIS A 562 13.05 16.06 0.28
C HIS A 562 13.39 14.71 0.94
N ASN A 563 12.40 13.98 1.45
CA ASN A 563 12.60 12.63 1.98
C ASN A 563 12.85 11.60 0.88
N TYR A 564 12.31 11.80 -0.33
CA TYR A 564 12.67 10.99 -1.49
C TYR A 564 14.18 11.13 -1.77
N SER A 565 14.71 12.36 -1.87
CA SER A 565 16.13 12.62 -2.09
C SER A 565 17.01 12.04 -0.97
N ARG A 566 16.57 12.15 0.30
CA ARG A 566 17.26 11.52 1.44
C ARG A 566 17.31 10.00 1.31
N GLY A 567 16.19 9.37 0.92
CA GLY A 567 16.10 7.93 0.69
C GLY A 567 17.08 7.45 -0.37
N GLU A 568 17.22 8.19 -1.48
CA GLU A 568 18.20 7.88 -2.53
C GLU A 568 19.64 7.98 -2.03
N ALA A 569 19.99 9.06 -1.32
CA ALA A 569 21.33 9.26 -0.78
C ALA A 569 21.69 8.17 0.26
N LEU A 570 20.76 7.80 1.15
CA LEU A 570 20.95 6.72 2.12
C LEU A 570 21.19 5.37 1.44
N ALA A 571 20.45 5.07 0.36
CA ALA A 571 20.63 3.85 -0.40
C ALA A 571 22.04 3.77 -1.01
N GLN A 572 22.52 4.86 -1.62
CA GLN A 572 23.87 4.89 -2.22
C GLN A 572 25.00 4.86 -1.18
N LEU A 573 24.75 5.33 0.04
CA LEU A 573 25.68 5.16 1.17
C LEU A 573 25.82 3.70 1.63
N GLY A 574 24.96 2.78 1.18
CA GLY A 574 24.91 1.39 1.65
C GLY A 574 23.94 1.17 2.83
N ARG A 575 23.16 2.18 3.22
CA ARG A 575 22.19 2.13 4.33
C ARG A 575 20.80 1.72 3.82
N LEU A 576 20.71 0.59 3.10
CA LEU A 576 19.49 0.19 2.39
C LEU A 576 18.29 -0.05 3.31
N ARG A 577 18.52 -0.59 4.52
CA ARG A 577 17.46 -0.81 5.51
C ARG A 577 16.83 0.50 5.99
N GLU A 578 17.66 1.51 6.27
CA GLU A 578 17.19 2.82 6.69
C GLU A 578 16.48 3.57 5.56
N ALA A 579 17.00 3.48 4.34
CA ALA A 579 16.33 3.98 3.16
C ALA A 579 14.97 3.29 2.94
N GLY A 580 14.86 2.00 3.26
CA GLY A 580 13.62 1.20 3.20
C GLY A 580 12.61 1.66 4.22
N ALA A 581 13.03 1.77 5.49
CA ALA A 581 12.19 2.25 6.58
C ALA A 581 11.62 3.65 6.31
N LEU A 582 12.47 4.58 5.83
CA LEU A 582 12.01 5.92 5.45
C LEU A 582 10.96 5.86 4.34
N ALA A 583 11.17 5.05 3.30
CA ALA A 583 10.20 4.96 2.20
C ALA A 583 8.87 4.33 2.65
N VAL A 584 8.88 3.33 3.54
CA VAL A 584 7.67 2.76 4.15
C VAL A 584 6.93 3.81 4.98
N GLU A 585 7.62 4.53 5.87
CA GLU A 585 7.04 5.59 6.70
C GLU A 585 6.35 6.64 5.82
N GLN A 586 7.03 7.11 4.77
CA GLN A 586 6.47 8.13 3.89
C GLN A 586 5.32 7.61 3.02
N TYR A 587 5.34 6.33 2.63
CA TYR A 587 4.24 5.66 1.96
C TYR A 587 3.00 5.58 2.86
N GLU A 588 3.17 5.18 4.13
CA GLU A 588 2.09 5.07 5.12
C GLU A 588 1.46 6.44 5.41
N LEU A 589 2.27 7.47 5.60
CA LEU A 589 1.81 8.85 5.75
C LEU A 589 1.06 9.33 4.50
N GLY A 590 1.47 8.93 3.30
CA GLY A 590 0.72 9.20 2.06
C GLY A 590 -0.69 8.63 2.08
N ILE A 591 -0.88 7.44 2.65
CA ILE A 591 -2.22 6.85 2.81
C ILE A 591 -3.03 7.61 3.87
N GLU A 592 -2.40 7.99 5.00
CA GLU A 592 -3.06 8.68 6.11
C GLU A 592 -3.54 10.08 5.72
N GLU A 593 -2.68 10.84 5.05
CA GLU A 593 -2.95 12.19 4.55
C GLU A 593 -3.75 12.19 3.24
N ARG A 594 -4.02 11.01 2.66
CA ARG A 594 -4.70 10.82 1.35
C ARG A 594 -3.95 11.46 0.18
N SER A 595 -2.63 11.57 0.29
CA SER A 595 -1.76 12.03 -0.78
C SER A 595 -1.45 10.89 -1.76
N VAL A 596 -2.23 10.80 -2.84
CA VAL A 596 -2.03 9.81 -3.92
C VAL A 596 -0.64 9.94 -4.54
N GLU A 597 -0.16 11.17 -4.71
CA GLU A 597 1.17 11.44 -5.27
C GLU A 597 2.28 10.91 -4.35
N ARG A 598 2.22 11.21 -3.04
CA ARG A 598 3.18 10.68 -2.05
C ARG A 598 3.18 9.15 -2.05
N GLN A 599 1.98 8.55 -2.02
CA GLN A 599 1.82 7.09 -2.10
C GLN A 599 2.52 6.53 -3.35
N ALA A 600 2.30 7.12 -4.52
CA ALA A 600 2.90 6.69 -5.79
C ALA A 600 4.44 6.81 -5.79
N PHE A 601 4.97 7.93 -5.31
CA PHE A 601 6.43 8.17 -5.23
C PHE A 601 7.13 7.15 -4.35
N PHE A 602 6.62 6.90 -3.15
CA PHE A 602 7.29 6.01 -2.21
C PHE A 602 7.00 4.53 -2.49
N ALA A 603 5.87 4.19 -3.12
CA ALA A 603 5.69 2.86 -3.71
C ALA A 603 6.75 2.61 -4.81
N TRP A 604 6.95 3.57 -5.71
CA TRP A 604 8.00 3.46 -6.74
C TRP A 604 9.40 3.38 -6.12
N GLN A 605 9.74 4.23 -5.14
CA GLN A 605 11.05 4.22 -4.49
C GLN A 605 11.37 2.90 -3.77
N LEU A 606 10.37 2.22 -3.21
CA LEU A 606 10.56 0.89 -2.63
C LEU A 606 10.96 -0.14 -3.69
N ALA A 607 10.45 -0.01 -4.92
CA ALA A 607 10.75 -0.93 -6.00
C ALA A 607 12.10 -0.67 -6.70
N THR A 608 12.67 0.55 -6.61
CA THR A 608 13.91 0.89 -7.33
C THR A 608 15.13 0.07 -6.89
N ARG A 609 15.08 -0.51 -5.68
CA ARG A 609 16.18 -1.25 -5.03
C ARG A 609 16.11 -2.76 -5.24
N VAL A 610 15.20 -3.22 -6.09
CA VAL A 610 15.02 -4.66 -6.39
C VAL A 610 16.32 -5.31 -6.87
N GLY A 611 17.17 -4.57 -7.59
CA GLY A 611 18.47 -5.05 -8.08
C GLY A 611 19.50 -5.34 -6.98
N GLU A 612 19.39 -4.67 -5.82
CA GLU A 612 20.26 -4.88 -4.66
C GLU A 612 19.65 -5.87 -3.67
N GLN A 613 18.36 -5.72 -3.37
CA GLN A 613 17.70 -6.45 -2.27
C GLN A 613 17.06 -7.76 -2.72
N GLY A 614 16.60 -7.86 -3.97
CA GLY A 614 15.95 -9.08 -4.48
C GLY A 614 14.51 -9.30 -4.01
N ASP A 615 13.83 -8.28 -3.48
CA ASP A 615 12.41 -8.35 -3.12
C ASP A 615 11.51 -8.21 -4.37
N VAL A 616 11.55 -9.24 -5.23
CA VAL A 616 10.97 -9.19 -6.59
C VAL A 616 9.45 -9.10 -6.55
N ARG A 617 8.79 -9.95 -5.78
CA ARG A 617 7.32 -9.97 -5.72
C ARG A 617 6.76 -8.64 -5.22
N SER A 618 7.32 -8.11 -4.13
CA SER A 618 6.90 -6.81 -3.61
C SER A 618 7.21 -5.69 -4.60
N ALA A 619 8.39 -5.69 -5.24
CA ALA A 619 8.73 -4.69 -6.25
C ALA A 619 7.75 -4.68 -7.44
N ILE A 620 7.35 -5.86 -7.94
CA ILE A 620 6.32 -5.98 -9.00
C ILE A 620 5.00 -5.36 -8.54
N GLN A 621 4.54 -5.71 -7.33
CA GLN A 621 3.29 -5.17 -6.77
C GLN A 621 3.36 -3.64 -6.63
N ARG A 622 4.47 -3.12 -6.07
CA ARG A 622 4.68 -1.69 -5.85
C ARG A 622 4.79 -0.90 -7.16
N CYS A 623 5.46 -1.43 -8.18
CA CYS A 623 5.50 -0.81 -9.50
C CYS A 623 4.11 -0.76 -10.15
N ARG A 624 3.33 -1.85 -10.08
CA ARG A 624 1.95 -1.87 -10.60
C ARG A 624 1.06 -0.87 -9.87
N GLU A 625 1.18 -0.79 -8.54
CA GLU A 625 0.50 0.19 -7.70
C GLU A 625 0.86 1.62 -8.13
N ALA A 626 2.15 1.97 -8.12
CA ALA A 626 2.63 3.30 -8.48
C ALA A 626 2.22 3.70 -9.91
N ARG A 627 2.36 2.78 -10.89
CA ARG A 627 1.98 3.02 -12.28
C ARG A 627 0.53 3.51 -12.39
N ALA A 628 -0.39 2.81 -11.74
CA ALA A 628 -1.80 3.16 -11.83
C ALA A 628 -2.18 4.44 -11.08
N LEU A 629 -1.52 4.72 -9.95
CA LEU A 629 -1.68 6.01 -9.27
C LEU A 629 -1.19 7.15 -10.19
N TYR A 630 -0.08 6.95 -10.93
CA TYR A 630 0.38 7.94 -11.91
C TYR A 630 -0.50 8.04 -13.17
N GLU A 631 -1.10 6.94 -13.62
CA GLU A 631 -2.11 6.95 -14.68
C GLU A 631 -3.34 7.76 -14.25
N GLN A 632 -3.82 7.56 -13.02
CA GLN A 632 -4.90 8.34 -12.43
C GLN A 632 -4.57 9.83 -12.35
N LEU A 633 -3.32 10.16 -12.00
CA LEU A 633 -2.83 11.54 -11.93
C LEU A 633 -2.52 12.14 -13.33
N GLY A 634 -2.60 11.34 -14.41
CA GLY A 634 -2.27 11.78 -15.76
C GLY A 634 -0.81 12.17 -15.93
N ARG A 635 0.12 11.44 -15.30
CA ARG A 635 1.57 11.72 -15.35
C ARG A 635 2.35 10.65 -16.11
N PRO A 636 2.32 10.66 -17.45
CA PRO A 636 2.94 9.61 -18.28
C PRO A 636 4.46 9.51 -18.07
N PHE A 637 5.12 10.60 -17.67
CA PHE A 637 6.53 10.59 -17.30
C PHE A 637 6.84 9.58 -16.19
N PHE A 638 6.06 9.57 -15.11
CA PHE A 638 6.30 8.65 -13.98
C PHE A 638 5.78 7.23 -14.24
N VAL A 639 4.73 7.09 -15.08
CA VAL A 639 4.28 5.78 -15.60
C VAL A 639 5.44 5.06 -16.28
N ARG A 640 6.18 5.76 -17.14
CA ARG A 640 7.35 5.20 -17.82
C ARG A 640 8.42 4.70 -16.84
N HIS A 641 8.73 5.47 -15.79
CA HIS A 641 9.68 5.02 -14.76
C HIS A 641 9.21 3.79 -14.00
N CYS A 642 7.93 3.69 -13.68
CA CYS A 642 7.37 2.49 -13.05
C CYS A 642 7.54 1.25 -13.95
N LEU A 643 7.34 1.39 -15.26
CA LEU A 643 7.54 0.30 -16.23
C LEU A 643 9.01 -0.14 -16.33
N VAL A 644 9.97 0.79 -16.24
CA VAL A 644 11.42 0.46 -16.18
C VAL A 644 11.73 -0.47 -15.01
N HIS A 645 11.31 -0.12 -13.79
CA HIS A 645 11.61 -0.97 -12.63
C HIS A 645 10.73 -2.22 -12.59
N LEU A 646 9.52 -2.18 -13.15
CA LEU A 646 8.68 -3.37 -13.33
C LEU A 646 9.38 -4.40 -14.21
N SER A 647 9.85 -4.00 -15.40
CA SER A 647 10.60 -4.89 -16.31
C SER A 647 11.86 -5.46 -15.66
N LEU A 648 12.61 -4.65 -14.90
CA LEU A 648 13.76 -5.13 -14.14
C LEU A 648 13.35 -6.18 -13.10
N ALA A 649 12.30 -5.93 -12.31
CA ALA A 649 11.81 -6.86 -11.31
C ALA A 649 11.32 -8.17 -11.94
N LEU A 650 10.54 -8.10 -13.03
CA LEU A 650 10.08 -9.26 -13.80
C LEU A 650 11.26 -10.09 -14.32
N ALA A 651 12.27 -9.43 -14.90
CA ALA A 651 13.48 -10.10 -15.36
C ALA A 651 14.18 -10.83 -14.22
N LEU A 652 14.42 -10.15 -13.08
CA LEU A 652 15.03 -10.75 -11.89
C LEU A 652 14.19 -11.87 -11.27
N GLY A 653 12.88 -11.89 -11.52
CA GLY A 653 11.98 -12.99 -11.17
C GLY A 653 11.95 -14.16 -12.15
N GLY A 654 12.72 -14.10 -13.24
CA GLY A 654 12.72 -15.11 -14.30
C GLY A 654 11.53 -15.03 -15.25
N GLN A 655 10.70 -13.98 -15.16
CA GLN A 655 9.53 -13.73 -16.02
C GLN A 655 9.95 -12.95 -17.27
N ALA A 656 10.74 -13.59 -18.13
CA ALA A 656 11.37 -12.95 -19.29
C ALA A 656 10.36 -12.40 -20.30
N ASP A 657 9.29 -13.15 -20.60
CA ASP A 657 8.28 -12.75 -21.58
C ASP A 657 7.48 -11.52 -21.09
N ASP A 658 7.05 -11.52 -19.83
CA ASP A 658 6.36 -10.38 -19.21
C ASP A 658 7.25 -9.13 -19.16
N ALA A 659 8.56 -9.31 -18.92
CA ALA A 659 9.52 -8.20 -18.94
C ALA A 659 9.64 -7.59 -20.35
N VAL A 660 9.64 -8.42 -21.39
CA VAL A 660 9.67 -7.98 -22.80
C VAL A 660 8.38 -7.28 -23.19
N GLU A 661 7.22 -7.82 -22.79
CA GLU A 661 5.92 -7.18 -23.02
C GLU A 661 5.88 -5.80 -22.35
N THR A 662 6.36 -5.70 -21.11
CA THR A 662 6.46 -4.44 -20.37
C THR A 662 7.34 -3.41 -21.09
N LEU A 663 8.52 -3.82 -21.59
CA LEU A 663 9.41 -2.94 -22.36
C LEU A 663 8.79 -2.53 -23.71
N THR A 664 8.05 -3.43 -24.36
CA THR A 664 7.35 -3.14 -25.63
C THR A 664 6.25 -2.11 -25.41
N GLY A 665 5.48 -2.25 -24.32
CA GLY A 665 4.49 -1.25 -23.92
C GLY A 665 5.12 0.10 -23.58
N LEU A 666 6.29 0.10 -22.93
CA LEU A 666 7.08 1.31 -22.67
C LEU A 666 7.52 2.00 -23.96
N ASP A 667 8.05 1.25 -24.93
CA ASP A 667 8.52 1.78 -26.21
C ASP A 667 7.37 2.27 -27.10
N ALA A 668 6.15 1.74 -26.90
CA ALA A 668 4.94 2.20 -27.57
C ALA A 668 4.36 3.51 -27.00
N MET A 669 4.86 3.97 -25.84
CA MET A 669 4.50 5.29 -25.33
C MET A 669 5.07 6.37 -26.26
N ASP A 670 4.23 7.27 -26.77
CA ASP A 670 4.64 8.40 -27.64
C ASP A 670 5.37 9.49 -26.83
N LEU A 671 6.50 9.11 -26.24
CA LEU A 671 7.33 9.91 -25.34
C LEU A 671 8.74 10.01 -25.92
N SER A 672 9.40 11.17 -25.77
CA SER A 672 10.75 11.37 -26.29
C SER A 672 11.71 10.29 -25.75
N PRO A 673 12.51 9.61 -26.61
CA PRO A 673 13.41 8.55 -26.19
C PRO A 673 14.55 9.00 -25.26
N GLN A 674 14.91 10.29 -25.26
CA GLN A 674 16.19 10.80 -24.75
C GLN A 674 16.10 11.46 -23.35
N LEU A 675 15.03 11.22 -22.60
CA LEU A 675 14.57 12.07 -21.50
C LEU A 675 15.30 12.01 -20.13
N PHE A 676 16.51 11.47 -19.91
CA PHE A 676 16.80 11.04 -18.51
C PHE A 676 18.22 11.13 -17.91
N ALA A 677 18.27 11.67 -16.68
CA ALA A 677 19.19 11.31 -15.58
C ALA A 677 19.12 9.83 -15.15
N TYR A 678 18.08 9.10 -15.55
CA TYR A 678 17.85 7.68 -15.25
C TYR A 678 17.85 6.81 -16.53
N SER A 679 18.37 7.31 -17.65
CA SER A 679 18.40 6.56 -18.93
C SER A 679 19.22 5.27 -18.78
N GLY A 680 20.21 5.31 -17.87
CA GLY A 680 20.98 4.15 -17.46
C GLY A 680 20.12 3.04 -16.86
N ASP A 681 19.04 3.37 -16.14
CA ASP A 681 18.18 2.38 -15.49
C ASP A 681 17.31 1.64 -16.52
N LEU A 682 16.85 2.32 -17.58
CA LEU A 682 16.21 1.66 -18.72
C LEU A 682 17.16 0.68 -19.42
N LEU A 683 18.42 1.10 -19.63
CA LEU A 683 19.43 0.24 -20.24
C LEU A 683 19.81 -0.93 -19.34
N GLN A 684 19.79 -0.75 -18.00
CA GLN A 684 19.90 -1.84 -17.04
C GLN A 684 18.71 -2.80 -17.14
N ALA A 685 17.47 -2.29 -17.17
CA ALA A 685 16.28 -3.13 -17.28
C ALA A 685 16.28 -3.95 -18.59
N ARG A 686 16.63 -3.33 -19.72
CA ARG A 686 16.84 -4.02 -21.01
C ARG A 686 17.95 -5.06 -20.93
N ALA A 687 19.07 -4.74 -20.27
CA ALA A 687 20.16 -5.68 -20.11
C ALA A 687 19.75 -6.92 -19.31
N TRP A 688 19.10 -6.74 -18.15
CA TRP A 688 18.66 -7.86 -17.31
C TRP A 688 17.52 -8.66 -17.94
N THR A 689 16.65 -8.01 -18.72
CA THR A 689 15.66 -8.71 -19.55
C THR A 689 16.33 -9.58 -20.61
N ALA A 690 17.35 -9.06 -21.30
CA ALA A 690 18.12 -9.84 -22.27
C ALA A 690 18.86 -11.02 -21.60
N VAL A 691 19.36 -10.85 -20.38
CA VAL A 691 19.93 -11.96 -19.60
C VAL A 691 18.87 -13.02 -19.31
N ALA A 692 17.66 -12.62 -18.89
CA ALA A 692 16.55 -13.56 -18.62
C ALA A 692 16.12 -14.32 -19.88
N GLN A 693 16.24 -13.72 -21.07
CA GLN A 693 16.05 -14.39 -22.37
C GLN A 693 17.24 -15.25 -22.84
N GLY A 694 18.37 -15.19 -22.14
CA GLY A 694 19.60 -15.90 -22.50
C GLY A 694 20.51 -15.18 -23.51
N ASP A 695 20.24 -13.92 -23.87
CA ASP A 695 21.09 -13.11 -24.76
C ASP A 695 22.07 -12.24 -23.96
N ILE A 696 23.16 -12.86 -23.54
CA ILE A 696 24.25 -12.19 -22.80
C ILE A 696 24.98 -11.16 -23.67
N LYS A 697 24.96 -11.28 -25.00
CA LYS A 697 25.63 -10.32 -25.87
C LYS A 697 24.84 -9.01 -25.88
N ALA A 698 23.54 -9.08 -26.18
CA ALA A 698 22.66 -7.91 -26.14
C ALA A 698 22.69 -7.24 -24.77
N ALA A 699 22.69 -8.03 -23.69
CA ALA A 699 22.82 -7.49 -22.33
C ALA A 699 24.10 -6.66 -22.12
N ARG A 700 25.25 -7.13 -22.60
CA ARG A 700 26.52 -6.39 -22.52
C ARG A 700 26.51 -5.13 -23.38
N ASP A 701 25.89 -5.20 -24.57
CA ASP A 701 25.80 -4.06 -25.48
C ASP A 701 24.95 -2.94 -24.83
N PHE A 702 23.80 -3.27 -24.22
CA PHE A 702 22.99 -2.31 -23.47
C PHE A 702 23.72 -1.70 -22.26
N LEU A 703 24.47 -2.51 -21.49
CA LEU A 703 25.27 -2.00 -20.37
C LEU A 703 26.40 -1.07 -20.84
N GLN A 704 27.00 -1.36 -22.00
CA GLN A 704 28.06 -0.52 -22.58
C GLN A 704 27.51 0.80 -23.13
N GLU A 705 26.31 0.78 -23.71
CA GLU A 705 25.56 1.97 -24.08
C GLU A 705 25.24 2.81 -22.83
N GLY A 706 24.76 2.18 -21.76
CA GLY A 706 24.45 2.85 -20.49
C GLY A 706 25.68 3.46 -19.82
N LEU A 707 26.84 2.79 -19.92
CA LEU A 707 28.10 3.32 -19.46
C LEU A 707 28.51 4.59 -20.23
N THR A 708 28.43 4.55 -21.56
CA THR A 708 28.73 5.72 -22.42
C THR A 708 27.83 6.90 -22.06
N LEU A 709 26.55 6.65 -21.86
CA LEU A 709 25.57 7.69 -21.52
C LEU A 709 25.81 8.28 -20.12
N ALA A 710 26.17 7.44 -19.15
CA ALA A 710 26.50 7.90 -17.81
C ALA A 710 27.83 8.70 -17.78
N GLU A 711 28.77 8.41 -18.68
CA GLU A 711 29.99 9.18 -18.88
C GLU A 711 29.71 10.57 -19.48
N THR A 712 28.85 10.65 -20.50
CA THR A 712 28.51 11.94 -21.15
C THR A 712 27.70 12.86 -20.24
N THR A 713 26.82 12.30 -19.41
CA THR A 713 25.96 13.06 -18.48
C THR A 713 26.62 13.35 -17.12
N GLY A 714 27.76 12.70 -16.83
CA GLY A 714 28.47 12.83 -15.55
C GLY A 714 27.83 12.10 -14.38
N ASP A 715 26.99 11.09 -14.65
CA ASP A 715 26.32 10.25 -13.65
C ASP A 715 27.26 9.13 -13.17
N LEU A 716 27.96 9.37 -12.06
CA LEU A 716 28.94 8.41 -11.52
C LEU A 716 28.28 7.14 -10.98
N ILE A 717 27.06 7.24 -10.43
CA ILE A 717 26.29 6.09 -9.94
C ILE A 717 25.81 5.20 -11.10
N GLY A 718 25.37 5.80 -12.21
CA GLY A 718 25.07 5.07 -13.44
C GLY A 718 26.30 4.32 -13.98
N GLN A 719 27.46 4.98 -14.03
CA GLN A 719 28.72 4.35 -14.46
C GLN A 719 29.10 3.15 -13.57
N ALA A 720 29.02 3.32 -12.25
CA ALA A 720 29.33 2.25 -11.30
C ALA A 720 28.38 1.04 -11.47
N SER A 721 27.08 1.29 -11.67
CA SER A 721 26.07 0.27 -11.88
C SER A 721 26.29 -0.49 -13.19
N ALA A 722 26.59 0.21 -14.29
CA ALA A 722 26.89 -0.39 -15.59
C ALA A 722 28.16 -1.25 -15.56
N LEU A 723 29.24 -0.75 -14.96
CA LEU A 723 30.49 -1.49 -14.79
C LEU A 723 30.31 -2.73 -13.91
N HIS A 724 29.50 -2.64 -12.85
CA HIS A 724 29.20 -3.78 -11.99
C HIS A 724 28.38 -4.84 -12.73
N GLY A 725 27.37 -4.43 -13.52
CA GLY A 725 26.64 -5.32 -14.42
C GLY A 725 27.57 -6.02 -15.43
N LEU A 726 28.48 -5.29 -16.07
CA LEU A 726 29.47 -5.88 -16.99
C LEU A 726 30.39 -6.88 -16.27
N ALA A 727 30.79 -6.59 -15.02
CA ALA A 727 31.57 -7.52 -14.22
C ALA A 727 30.83 -8.82 -13.94
N ARG A 728 29.55 -8.71 -13.54
CA ARG A 728 28.61 -9.82 -13.30
C ARG A 728 28.43 -10.68 -14.56
N LEU A 729 28.39 -10.06 -15.73
CA LEU A 729 28.30 -10.73 -17.03
C LEU A 729 29.66 -11.14 -17.63
N GLY A 730 30.66 -11.41 -16.80
CA GLY A 730 31.94 -12.02 -17.22
C GLY A 730 32.99 -11.06 -17.78
N GLN A 731 32.78 -9.74 -17.73
CA GLN A 731 33.81 -8.75 -18.08
C GLN A 731 34.55 -8.17 -16.85
N ALA A 732 34.58 -8.90 -15.74
CA ALA A 732 35.15 -8.43 -14.48
C ALA A 732 36.58 -7.89 -14.60
N ARG A 733 37.44 -8.52 -15.43
CA ARG A 733 38.82 -8.05 -15.66
C ARG A 733 38.89 -6.65 -16.28
N ARG A 734 37.95 -6.29 -17.17
CA ARG A 734 37.87 -4.97 -17.80
C ARG A 734 37.20 -3.95 -16.89
N ALA A 735 36.16 -4.37 -16.17
CA ALA A 735 35.37 -3.48 -15.32
C ALA A 735 36.05 -3.14 -13.99
N ALA A 736 36.76 -4.08 -13.36
CA ALA A 736 37.27 -3.92 -12.00
C ALA A 736 38.23 -2.72 -11.80
N PRO A 737 39.20 -2.43 -12.68
CA PRO A 737 40.07 -1.27 -12.51
C PRO A 737 39.29 0.06 -12.54
N ARG A 738 38.38 0.20 -13.50
CA ARG A 738 37.55 1.40 -13.67
C ARG A 738 36.59 1.60 -12.49
N LEU A 739 35.94 0.52 -12.06
CA LEU A 739 35.03 0.55 -10.92
C LEU A 739 35.76 0.83 -9.59
N THR A 740 37.01 0.38 -9.45
CA THR A 740 37.85 0.69 -8.28
C THR A 740 38.26 2.16 -8.25
N ALA A 741 38.57 2.76 -9.40
CA ALA A 741 38.85 4.20 -9.49
C ALA A 741 37.62 5.02 -9.09
N LEU A 742 36.45 4.70 -9.68
CA LEU A 742 35.18 5.37 -9.33
C LEU A 742 34.80 5.23 -7.86
N ALA A 743 35.05 4.07 -7.24
CA ALA A 743 34.79 3.87 -5.82
C ALA A 743 35.63 4.78 -4.91
N GLY A 744 36.75 5.34 -5.40
CA GLY A 744 37.53 6.35 -4.68
C GLY A 744 36.96 7.77 -4.78
N GLU A 745 36.07 8.01 -5.74
CA GLU A 745 35.44 9.31 -6.00
C GLU A 745 34.01 9.41 -5.45
N ILE A 746 33.37 8.27 -5.17
CA ILE A 746 31.99 8.17 -4.70
C ILE A 746 31.96 7.89 -3.20
N GLU A 747 31.19 8.67 -2.45
CA GLU A 747 30.94 8.45 -1.03
C GLU A 747 30.02 7.24 -0.80
N GLY A 748 30.37 6.37 0.16
CA GLY A 748 29.53 5.26 0.60
C GLY A 748 30.10 3.87 0.34
N ASP A 749 29.53 2.87 1.02
CA ASP A 749 30.05 1.50 1.00
C ASP A 749 29.50 0.65 -0.15
N LEU A 750 28.37 1.04 -0.75
CA LEU A 750 27.73 0.26 -1.81
C LEU A 750 28.63 0.13 -3.05
N VAL A 751 29.15 1.24 -3.57
CA VAL A 751 30.03 1.22 -4.75
C VAL A 751 31.39 0.60 -4.43
N ALA A 752 31.92 0.81 -3.22
CA ALA A 752 33.12 0.12 -2.75
C ALA A 752 32.92 -1.41 -2.71
N GLY A 753 31.75 -1.87 -2.25
CA GLY A 753 31.35 -3.28 -2.28
C GLY A 753 31.24 -3.83 -3.70
N ARG A 754 30.63 -3.07 -4.64
CA ARG A 754 30.59 -3.43 -6.07
C ARG A 754 31.99 -3.54 -6.68
N ALA A 755 32.91 -2.62 -6.35
CA ALA A 755 34.31 -2.69 -6.78
C ALA A 755 35.05 -3.90 -6.18
N ALA A 756 34.83 -4.20 -4.90
CA ALA A 756 35.36 -5.40 -4.25
C ALA A 756 34.86 -6.68 -4.93
N HIS A 757 33.56 -6.75 -5.24
CA HIS A 757 32.96 -7.86 -5.98
C HIS A 757 33.61 -8.04 -7.36
N ALA A 758 33.71 -6.98 -8.16
CA ALA A 758 34.33 -7.03 -9.48
C ALA A 758 35.81 -7.49 -9.42
N ARG A 759 36.58 -7.02 -8.43
CA ARG A 759 37.97 -7.47 -8.20
C ARG A 759 38.05 -8.94 -7.82
N ALA A 760 37.17 -9.41 -6.95
CA ALA A 760 37.12 -10.80 -6.51
C ALA A 760 36.80 -11.74 -7.69
N LEU A 761 35.82 -11.36 -8.53
CA LEU A 761 35.49 -12.05 -9.78
C LEU A 761 36.67 -12.05 -10.77
N ALA A 762 37.32 -10.90 -11.00
CA ALA A 762 38.43 -10.77 -11.94
C ALA A 762 39.63 -11.66 -11.56
N ARG A 763 39.88 -11.81 -10.26
CA ARG A 763 40.97 -12.62 -9.69
C ARG A 763 40.58 -14.08 -9.46
N GLY A 764 39.30 -14.43 -9.55
CA GLY A 764 38.80 -15.77 -9.21
C GLY A 764 39.16 -16.18 -7.77
N ASN A 765 39.01 -15.26 -6.81
CA ASN A 765 39.35 -15.49 -5.41
C ASN A 765 38.08 -15.80 -4.58
N PRO A 766 37.87 -17.07 -4.16
CA PRO A 766 36.65 -17.49 -3.48
C PRO A 766 36.54 -16.94 -2.06
N ASP A 767 37.66 -16.75 -1.34
CA ASP A 767 37.63 -16.19 0.01
C ASP A 767 37.23 -14.71 -0.03
N ARG A 768 37.70 -13.96 -1.04
CA ARG A 768 37.26 -12.57 -1.26
C ARG A 768 35.80 -12.46 -1.71
N LEU A 769 35.27 -13.45 -2.43
CA LEU A 769 33.84 -13.50 -2.76
C LEU A 769 32.99 -13.75 -1.53
N HIS A 770 33.49 -14.57 -0.60
CA HIS A 770 32.87 -14.78 0.70
C HIS A 770 32.82 -13.49 1.52
N ASP A 771 33.96 -12.79 1.67
CA ASP A 771 34.02 -11.47 2.35
C ASP A 771 33.01 -10.47 1.74
N VAL A 772 32.90 -10.45 0.41
CA VAL A 772 31.97 -9.59 -0.32
C VAL A 772 30.51 -9.98 -0.08
N SER A 773 30.22 -11.28 0.03
CA SER A 773 28.88 -11.78 0.38
C SER A 773 28.47 -11.30 1.78
N GLU A 774 29.36 -11.36 2.76
CA GLU A 774 29.10 -10.84 4.12
C GLU A 774 28.93 -9.32 4.12
N LEU A 775 29.75 -8.60 3.35
CA LEU A 775 29.66 -7.14 3.20
C LEU A 775 28.28 -6.72 2.65
N PHE A 776 27.81 -7.36 1.57
CA PHE A 776 26.49 -7.06 1.00
C PHE A 776 25.34 -7.43 1.93
N GLU A 777 25.43 -8.56 2.64
CA GLU A 777 24.43 -8.96 3.65
C GLU A 777 24.31 -7.92 4.77
N GLY A 778 25.45 -7.41 5.26
CA GLY A 778 25.51 -6.36 6.27
C GLY A 778 24.80 -5.06 5.85
N MET A 779 24.91 -4.69 4.56
CA MET A 779 24.22 -3.51 3.99
C MET A 779 22.73 -3.76 3.70
N GLY A 780 22.26 -5.02 3.72
CA GLY A 780 20.91 -5.38 3.30
C GLY A 780 20.74 -5.56 1.78
N ALA A 781 21.84 -5.74 1.04
CA ALA A 781 21.85 -6.06 -0.40
C ALA A 781 21.81 -7.58 -0.61
N SER A 782 20.73 -8.23 -0.17
CA SER A 782 20.62 -9.69 -0.09
C SER A 782 20.82 -10.40 -1.43
N LEU A 783 20.33 -9.83 -2.54
CA LEU A 783 20.53 -10.41 -3.86
C LEU A 783 22.01 -10.39 -4.26
N LEU A 784 22.69 -9.26 -4.06
CA LEU A 784 24.12 -9.16 -4.37
C LEU A 784 24.97 -10.06 -3.46
N ALA A 785 24.55 -10.24 -2.20
CA ALA A 785 25.18 -11.16 -1.27
C ALA A 785 25.05 -12.63 -1.74
N ALA A 786 23.85 -13.01 -2.21
CA ALA A 786 23.58 -14.33 -2.76
C ALA A 786 24.40 -14.60 -4.03
N GLU A 787 24.47 -13.62 -4.93
CA GLU A 787 25.27 -13.74 -6.16
C GLU A 787 26.77 -13.92 -5.89
N ALA A 788 27.31 -13.17 -4.92
CA ALA A 788 28.70 -13.32 -4.52
C ALA A 788 28.99 -14.72 -3.96
N ALA A 789 28.11 -15.26 -3.10
CA ALA A 789 28.20 -16.62 -2.59
C ALA A 789 28.02 -17.68 -3.71
N ALA A 790 27.13 -17.43 -4.67
CA ALA A 790 26.93 -18.33 -5.82
C ALA A 790 28.17 -18.39 -6.73
N ALA A 791 28.85 -17.25 -6.93
CA ALA A 791 30.08 -17.16 -7.74
C ALA A 791 31.28 -17.90 -7.12
N GLU A 792 31.28 -18.13 -5.80
CA GLU A 792 32.31 -18.88 -5.07
C GLU A 792 32.31 -20.38 -5.43
N VAL A 793 31.12 -20.96 -5.64
CA VAL A 793 30.91 -22.40 -5.81
C VAL A 793 31.73 -23.02 -6.96
N PRO A 794 31.65 -22.53 -8.22
CA PRO A 794 32.41 -23.12 -9.32
C PRO A 794 33.93 -22.94 -9.14
N ILE A 795 34.38 -21.88 -8.46
CA ILE A 795 35.80 -21.65 -8.17
C ILE A 795 36.31 -22.68 -7.17
N ARG A 796 35.59 -22.89 -6.06
CA ARG A 796 35.97 -23.86 -5.04
C ARG A 796 35.89 -25.31 -5.51
N ARG A 797 34.90 -25.65 -6.34
CA ARG A 797 34.82 -26.98 -6.96
C ARG A 797 36.06 -27.28 -7.81
N ARG A 798 36.50 -26.35 -8.65
CA ARG A 798 37.73 -26.51 -9.46
C ARG A 798 39.01 -26.58 -8.63
N ARG A 799 39.01 -26.02 -7.41
CA ARG A 799 40.12 -26.15 -6.44
C ARG A 799 40.06 -27.44 -5.61
N GLY A 800 39.03 -28.29 -5.78
CA GLY A 800 38.83 -29.50 -4.99
C GLY A 800 38.27 -29.26 -3.58
N GLU A 801 37.84 -28.04 -3.25
CA GLU A 801 37.37 -27.64 -1.91
C GLU A 801 35.87 -27.95 -1.73
N ILE A 802 35.48 -29.22 -1.86
CA ILE A 802 34.06 -29.63 -1.93
C ILE A 802 33.23 -29.16 -0.73
N ARG A 803 33.74 -29.32 0.51
CA ARG A 803 33.00 -28.89 1.73
C ARG A 803 32.70 -27.40 1.73
N LYS A 804 33.68 -26.57 1.34
CA LYS A 804 33.51 -25.12 1.26
C LYS A 804 32.59 -24.72 0.11
N ALA A 805 32.64 -25.43 -1.03
CA ALA A 805 31.70 -25.22 -2.12
C ALA A 805 30.25 -25.53 -1.71
N THR A 806 30.03 -26.58 -0.92
CA THR A 806 28.70 -26.89 -0.34
C THR A 806 28.26 -25.82 0.65
N ALA A 807 29.15 -25.32 1.51
CA ALA A 807 28.83 -24.24 2.44
C ALA A 807 28.45 -22.94 1.71
N ALA A 808 29.20 -22.57 0.66
CA ALA A 808 28.89 -21.42 -0.18
C ALA A 808 27.54 -21.56 -0.90
N ARG A 809 27.21 -22.77 -1.41
CA ARG A 809 25.89 -23.06 -1.99
C ARG A 809 24.78 -22.86 -0.95
N ARG A 810 24.90 -23.46 0.23
CA ARG A 810 23.89 -23.30 1.31
C ARG A 810 23.68 -21.83 1.70
N ARG A 811 24.76 -21.05 1.75
CA ARG A 811 24.68 -19.61 2.03
C ARG A 811 23.94 -18.87 0.93
N ALA A 812 24.26 -19.14 -0.34
CA ALA A 812 23.54 -18.54 -1.47
C ALA A 812 22.04 -18.88 -1.40
N ASP A 813 21.70 -20.15 -1.16
CA ASP A 813 20.31 -20.61 -1.07
C ASP A 813 19.57 -19.96 0.11
N ALA A 814 20.20 -19.85 1.28
CA ALA A 814 19.61 -19.19 2.45
C ALA A 814 19.36 -17.69 2.23
N LEU A 815 20.29 -17.00 1.55
CA LEU A 815 20.12 -15.59 1.18
C LEU A 815 18.99 -15.42 0.14
N LEU A 816 18.88 -16.34 -0.82
CA LEU A 816 17.81 -16.31 -1.82
C LEU A 816 16.43 -16.63 -1.24
N GLN A 817 16.34 -17.47 -0.22
CA GLN A 817 15.09 -17.68 0.51
C GLN A 817 14.55 -16.37 1.13
N GLY A 818 15.44 -15.42 1.44
CA GLY A 818 15.08 -14.07 1.90
C GLY A 818 14.79 -13.06 0.77
N CYS A 819 15.02 -13.43 -0.50
CA CYS A 819 14.75 -12.60 -1.67
C CYS A 819 13.44 -13.08 -2.33
N ASP A 820 12.29 -12.50 -1.96
CA ASP A 820 10.96 -12.99 -2.35
C ASP A 820 10.78 -13.07 -3.88
N GLY A 821 11.04 -14.26 -4.44
CA GLY A 821 10.88 -14.58 -5.86
C GLY A 821 12.07 -14.26 -6.75
N ALA A 822 13.25 -13.89 -6.22
CA ALA A 822 14.42 -13.59 -7.05
C ALA A 822 15.12 -14.85 -7.60
N VAL A 823 15.63 -14.73 -8.83
CA VAL A 823 16.48 -15.70 -9.50
C VAL A 823 17.88 -15.13 -9.68
N VAL A 824 18.90 -15.94 -9.42
CA VAL A 824 20.29 -15.57 -9.70
C VAL A 824 20.55 -15.64 -11.20
N LEU A 825 20.42 -14.50 -11.88
CA LEU A 825 20.65 -14.40 -13.33
C LEU A 825 22.14 -14.27 -13.70
N ALA A 826 22.95 -13.69 -12.81
CA ALA A 826 24.37 -13.50 -13.05
C ALA A 826 25.23 -14.38 -12.14
N VAL A 827 26.09 -15.20 -12.74
CA VAL A 827 27.17 -15.89 -12.03
C VAL A 827 28.42 -15.78 -12.88
N GLY A 828 29.44 -15.11 -12.33
CA GLY A 828 30.64 -14.65 -13.03
C GLY A 828 31.25 -15.67 -13.99
N GLY A 829 31.47 -15.18 -15.22
CA GLY A 829 32.08 -15.88 -16.34
C GLY A 829 33.39 -16.58 -16.03
N LEU A 830 33.28 -17.85 -15.68
CA LEU A 830 34.35 -18.83 -15.65
C LEU A 830 34.06 -19.87 -16.73
N GLY A 831 34.37 -19.45 -17.97
CA GLY A 831 34.60 -20.25 -19.19
C GLY A 831 33.77 -21.50 -19.40
N ASN A 832 32.83 -21.44 -20.35
CA ASN A 832 32.43 -22.42 -21.38
C ASN A 832 32.32 -23.94 -21.09
N GLU A 833 32.68 -24.46 -19.92
CA GLU A 833 32.69 -25.90 -19.64
C GLU A 833 31.64 -26.29 -18.58
N THR A 834 31.18 -25.37 -17.72
CA THR A 834 30.17 -25.66 -16.67
C THR A 834 28.93 -24.77 -16.70
N ALA A 835 28.85 -23.79 -17.59
CA ALA A 835 27.62 -23.01 -17.81
C ALA A 835 26.81 -23.64 -18.95
N LEU A 836 25.48 -23.73 -18.76
CA LEU A 836 24.58 -24.13 -19.83
C LEU A 836 24.76 -23.20 -21.01
N THR A 837 24.99 -23.74 -22.20
CA THR A 837 24.95 -22.94 -23.42
C THR A 837 23.52 -22.43 -23.63
N PRO A 838 23.30 -21.32 -24.37
CA PRO A 838 21.95 -20.82 -24.64
C PRO A 838 21.03 -21.85 -25.31
N ALA A 839 21.59 -22.85 -26.00
CA ALA A 839 20.82 -23.96 -26.55
C ALA A 839 20.44 -24.99 -25.46
N GLU A 840 21.37 -25.31 -24.56
CA GLU A 840 21.13 -26.20 -23.42
C GLU A 840 20.15 -25.61 -22.40
N LEU A 841 20.28 -24.31 -22.07
CA LEU A 841 19.38 -23.63 -21.14
C LEU A 841 17.94 -23.60 -21.68
N ARG A 842 17.76 -23.24 -22.97
CA ARG A 842 16.43 -23.24 -23.60
C ARG A 842 15.82 -24.64 -23.64
N ALA A 843 16.59 -25.67 -23.99
CA ALA A 843 16.12 -27.05 -23.96
C ALA A 843 15.75 -27.50 -22.54
N ALA A 844 16.57 -27.15 -21.54
CA ALA A 844 16.34 -27.46 -20.13
C ALA A 844 15.09 -26.76 -19.59
N MET A 845 14.87 -25.48 -19.88
CA MET A 845 13.67 -24.74 -19.45
C MET A 845 12.39 -25.34 -20.06
N ARG A 846 12.38 -25.70 -21.35
CA ARG A 846 11.21 -26.39 -21.93
C ARG A 846 10.99 -27.78 -21.34
N ALA A 847 12.07 -28.48 -20.97
CA ALA A 847 11.99 -29.76 -20.31
C ALA A 847 11.38 -29.69 -18.89
N VAL A 848 11.66 -28.62 -18.14
CA VAL A 848 11.05 -28.32 -16.82
C VAL A 848 9.54 -28.13 -16.94
N VAL A 849 9.08 -27.52 -18.02
CA VAL A 849 7.65 -27.27 -18.30
C VAL A 849 6.92 -28.52 -18.84
N GLY A 850 7.59 -29.67 -18.87
CA GLY A 850 7.00 -30.97 -19.22
C GLY A 850 7.01 -31.30 -20.72
N CYS A 851 7.62 -30.48 -21.59
CA CYS A 851 7.70 -30.76 -23.02
C CYS A 851 8.61 -31.97 -23.31
N SER A 852 8.14 -32.99 -24.04
CA SER A 852 8.95 -34.12 -24.48
C SER A 852 10.09 -33.71 -25.44
N ASN A 853 11.14 -34.52 -25.55
CA ASN A 853 12.27 -34.23 -26.47
C ASN A 853 11.81 -34.02 -27.92
N LYS A 854 10.72 -34.68 -28.34
CA LYS A 854 10.13 -34.52 -29.67
C LYS A 854 9.46 -33.15 -29.83
N GLN A 855 8.72 -32.69 -28.82
CA GLN A 855 8.08 -31.37 -28.84
C GLN A 855 9.12 -30.25 -28.83
N ILE A 856 10.18 -30.37 -28.02
CA ILE A 856 11.28 -29.39 -28.00
C ILE A 856 12.01 -29.36 -29.36
N ALA A 857 12.21 -30.51 -29.98
CA ALA A 857 12.83 -30.61 -31.31
C ALA A 857 11.97 -29.96 -32.40
N GLU A 858 10.66 -30.16 -32.38
CA GLU A 858 9.71 -29.51 -33.29
C GLU A 858 9.66 -27.98 -33.07
N GLU A 859 9.60 -27.54 -31.81
CA GLU A 859 9.54 -26.12 -31.42
C GLU A 859 10.81 -25.36 -31.81
N PHE A 860 11.99 -25.97 -31.66
CA PHE A 860 13.28 -25.33 -31.98
C PHE A 860 13.80 -25.63 -33.38
N HIS A 861 13.04 -26.37 -34.21
CA HIS A 861 13.46 -26.83 -35.54
C HIS A 861 14.80 -27.60 -35.52
N LEU A 862 15.01 -28.44 -34.51
CA LEU A 862 16.20 -29.25 -34.30
C LEU A 862 15.88 -30.76 -34.43
N SER A 863 16.91 -31.60 -34.52
CA SER A 863 16.71 -33.06 -34.43
C SER A 863 16.53 -33.48 -32.96
N VAL A 864 15.74 -34.55 -32.71
CA VAL A 864 15.55 -35.11 -31.35
C VAL A 864 16.89 -35.46 -30.69
N ARG A 865 17.85 -35.98 -31.46
CA ARG A 865 19.19 -36.34 -31.00
C ARG A 865 20.02 -35.12 -30.56
N THR A 866 19.80 -33.96 -31.19
CA THR A 866 20.43 -32.69 -30.80
C THR A 866 19.89 -32.21 -29.46
N VAL A 867 18.58 -32.32 -29.24
CA VAL A 867 17.94 -31.97 -27.95
C VAL A 867 18.40 -32.91 -26.84
N GLU A 868 18.49 -34.22 -27.09
CA GLU A 868 19.04 -35.19 -26.13
C GLU A 868 20.47 -34.85 -25.73
N HIS A 869 21.32 -34.49 -26.68
CA HIS A 869 22.69 -34.09 -26.41
C HIS A 869 22.79 -32.79 -25.61
N GLN A 870 21.91 -31.82 -25.91
CA GLN A 870 21.81 -30.56 -25.15
C GLN A 870 21.34 -30.81 -23.71
N LEU A 871 20.33 -31.66 -23.50
CA LEU A 871 19.85 -31.99 -22.16
C LEU A 871 20.87 -32.81 -21.36
N GLN A 872 21.56 -33.76 -21.99
CA GLN A 872 22.61 -34.52 -21.31
C GLN A 872 23.78 -33.63 -20.91
N SER A 873 24.22 -32.75 -21.82
CA SER A 873 25.25 -31.76 -21.49
C SER A 873 24.78 -30.81 -20.38
N ALA A 874 23.48 -30.49 -20.35
CA ALA A 874 22.90 -29.70 -19.27
C ALA A 874 22.96 -30.42 -17.92
N TYR A 875 22.62 -31.72 -17.88
CA TYR A 875 22.69 -32.53 -16.66
C TYR A 875 24.11 -32.59 -16.08
N ASP A 876 25.10 -32.85 -16.95
CA ASP A 876 26.50 -32.96 -16.55
C ASP A 876 27.03 -31.62 -16.01
N LYS A 877 26.57 -30.49 -16.56
CA LYS A 877 26.96 -29.13 -16.14
C LYS A 877 26.26 -28.69 -14.85
N LEU A 878 25.00 -29.11 -14.66
CA LEU A 878 24.21 -28.82 -13.46
C LEU A 878 24.53 -29.78 -12.30
N GLY A 879 25.15 -30.92 -12.58
CA GLY A 879 25.48 -31.95 -11.59
C GLY A 879 24.28 -32.78 -11.15
N ILE A 880 23.29 -32.94 -12.05
CA ILE A 880 22.07 -33.71 -11.83
C ILE A 880 22.08 -34.96 -12.69
N SER A 881 21.34 -35.99 -12.29
CA SER A 881 21.37 -37.31 -12.97
C SER A 881 20.07 -37.63 -13.70
N ARG A 882 19.00 -36.93 -13.36
CA ARG A 882 17.65 -37.23 -13.82
C ARG A 882 16.91 -35.97 -14.25
N ARG A 883 15.92 -36.15 -15.11
CA ARG A 883 15.16 -35.08 -15.74
C ARG A 883 14.24 -34.34 -14.77
N ASP A 884 13.67 -35.06 -13.80
CA ASP A 884 12.84 -34.55 -12.72
C ASP A 884 13.61 -33.59 -11.80
N GLU A 885 14.91 -33.80 -11.61
CA GLU A 885 15.80 -32.92 -10.84
C GLU A 885 16.04 -31.55 -11.53
N LEU A 886 15.68 -31.38 -12.81
CA LEU A 886 15.78 -30.06 -13.47
C LEU A 886 14.88 -29.03 -12.81
N ALA A 887 13.69 -29.42 -12.33
CA ALA A 887 12.74 -28.52 -11.69
C ALA A 887 13.24 -28.01 -10.33
N ASP A 888 14.18 -28.73 -9.71
CA ASP A 888 14.79 -28.36 -8.43
C ASP A 888 15.95 -27.37 -8.60
N VAL A 889 16.52 -27.27 -9.80
CA VAL A 889 17.72 -26.46 -10.10
C VAL A 889 17.42 -25.30 -11.06
N LEU A 890 16.34 -25.39 -11.83
CA LEU A 890 15.85 -24.36 -12.74
C LEU A 890 14.39 -24.03 -12.38
N PRO A 891 13.98 -22.75 -12.38
CA PRO A 891 12.62 -22.37 -12.01
C PRO A 891 11.61 -23.01 -12.96
N ALA A 892 10.54 -23.60 -12.40
CA ALA A 892 9.39 -24.02 -13.18
C ALA A 892 8.67 -22.80 -13.74
N ALA A 893 8.52 -22.71 -15.07
CA ALA A 893 7.67 -21.69 -15.66
C ALA A 893 6.23 -22.01 -15.26
N THR A 894 5.66 -21.19 -14.38
CA THR A 894 4.21 -21.13 -14.16
C THR A 894 3.57 -20.66 -15.46
N HIS A 895 2.79 -21.56 -16.06
CA HIS A 895 1.91 -21.27 -17.18
C HIS A 895 0.73 -20.38 -16.79
#